data_AF-A0AAW8NKQ1-F1
#
_entry.id   AF-A0AAW8NKQ1-F1
#
_cell.length_a   1.000
_cell.length_b   1.000
_cell.length_c   1.000
_cell.angle_alpha   90.00
_cell.angle_beta   90.00
_cell.angle_gamma   90.00
#
_symmetry.space_group_name_H-M   'P 1'
#
loop_
_entity.id
_entity.type
_entity.pdbx_description
1 polymer ?
#
loop_
_entity_poly.entity_id
_entity_poly.type
_entity_poly.pdbx_seq_one_letter_code
_entity_poly.pdbx_strand_id
1 'polypeptide(L)'
;MTLSSNLKSLFKRFASADEAEQAALNTTQQTTELETTDSKSIAMTNQGLTVGKALQEVAAKYRFQQHQLYHGGTNQLQVVEDTEQGVVLHSQFELIGSTGDVVITEWLAIDGAEFDGASSFDCSAYFVAVDNVGQFFIGQLSKPGKYNLSACFSLAVYPTEDICFYQGQIWLVAAKQSGRFSHKQLFVVDFTQAVGAVSNLMQIRLGDHFNKWVSEYDVPFAFARNTMVCTAHNELVFYQRSKHGSHQLVCFNPVTAHVQEIPLTGKPAPDDISVRNTFFQDKARGLVLLANAETVGLSNESSKVDTDLQDDNHHQQRFDYSLQLIDLNQKQVSWSRIVRSLHVSQICSDYEAEDIVEALTSIAQGELDSEHHEGLQTFIECLTSAVFAKDGNSIWLAWQDGVVQQLSLQGDNISPLYQLVQLNQAGEQRGLSFDHDLLTIQGQINQCLFVAVGEEEDASLWQCTVPSVNPDEFTFDGATNTPLVCERADINLIIDSAEHFQPSATGQVDIVCRDLSCNTARLAALQQLETLMPQLRLYYQAQSQSDALYFAFIEQQVAGCISQSEYNFFAAAAYDDKCASVLANIVKQFASWGVGGHLKGLKGIPVLAEAVLSLAFKLEYLDVLAEYFNALDNQLPIHPFHVHRTMAVIRDTHAGTPELARFLQRLPWPWNDAEFTVPNVGDYDE
;
A
#
# COMPACT_ATOMS: atom_id res chain seq x y z
N MET A 1 55.24 54.65 4.52
CA MET A 1 54.74 53.99 3.29
C MET A 1 53.26 53.72 3.51
N THR A 2 52.47 54.24 2.59
CA THR A 2 51.04 54.56 2.64
C THR A 2 50.13 53.42 2.20
N LEU A 3 48.89 53.41 2.70
CA LEU A 3 47.66 53.31 1.88
C LEU A 3 46.42 53.61 2.74
N SER A 4 45.71 54.69 2.42
CA SER A 4 44.35 54.96 2.92
C SER A 4 43.49 55.70 1.89
N SER A 5 42.18 55.44 1.97
CA SER A 5 41.02 56.27 1.60
C SER A 5 40.62 56.43 0.11
N ASN A 6 39.42 55.95 -0.25
CA ASN A 6 38.24 56.77 -0.66
C ASN A 6 37.26 55.97 -1.55
N LEU A 7 36.07 55.63 -1.01
CA LEU A 7 34.89 55.24 -1.81
C LEU A 7 33.59 55.64 -1.06
N LYS A 8 33.55 56.89 -0.59
CA LYS A 8 32.40 57.55 0.05
C LYS A 8 31.67 58.55 -0.88
N SER A 9 31.81 58.43 -2.20
CA SER A 9 31.37 59.48 -3.15
C SER A 9 30.32 59.08 -4.20
N LEU A 10 29.56 57.99 -4.02
CA LEU A 10 28.54 57.58 -5.01
C LEU A 10 27.08 57.62 -4.52
N PHE A 11 26.83 58.02 -3.26
CA PHE A 11 25.47 58.24 -2.73
C PHE A 11 25.33 59.67 -2.19
N LYS A 12 25.05 60.63 -3.08
CA LYS A 12 24.37 61.91 -2.78
C LYS A 12 24.24 62.76 -4.05
N ARG A 13 23.01 63.23 -4.31
CA ARG A 13 22.49 63.95 -5.51
C ARG A 13 21.94 62.93 -6.53
N PHE A 14 20.63 62.69 -6.63
CA PHE A 14 19.55 63.67 -6.68
C PHE A 14 18.26 63.13 -6.04
N ALA A 15 17.88 63.76 -4.92
CA ALA A 15 16.49 63.90 -4.50
C ALA A 15 16.14 65.38 -4.68
N SER A 16 14.96 65.66 -5.24
CA SER A 16 14.20 66.93 -5.33
C SER A 16 13.73 67.24 -6.75
N ALA A 17 12.57 66.69 -7.10
CA ALA A 17 11.56 67.30 -7.95
C ALA A 17 10.23 66.61 -7.60
N ASP A 18 9.74 66.98 -6.42
CA ASP A 18 8.37 66.78 -5.97
C ASP A 18 7.45 67.74 -6.76
N GLU A 19 6.14 67.51 -6.70
CA GLU A 19 5.06 68.45 -7.06
C GLU A 19 4.79 68.73 -8.56
N ALA A 20 4.01 67.83 -9.20
CA ALA A 20 2.86 68.19 -10.06
C ALA A 20 2.29 66.98 -10.80
N GLU A 21 1.48 66.15 -10.13
CA GLU A 21 0.28 65.51 -10.73
C GLU A 21 -0.54 64.73 -9.69
N GLN A 22 -0.84 65.41 -8.57
CA GLN A 22 -2.08 65.17 -7.82
C GLN A 22 -3.10 66.23 -8.24
N ALA A 23 -3.88 65.94 -9.28
CA ALA A 23 -5.15 66.61 -9.53
C ALA A 23 -6.03 65.70 -10.40
N ALA A 24 -7.24 65.42 -9.91
CA ALA A 24 -8.30 64.59 -10.50
C ALA A 24 -8.08 63.06 -10.29
N LEU A 25 -8.89 62.32 -9.53
CA LEU A 25 -10.21 62.55 -8.97
C LEU A 25 -10.32 61.81 -7.63
N ASN A 26 -10.59 62.58 -6.57
CA ASN A 26 -11.33 62.12 -5.40
C ASN A 26 -12.74 62.73 -5.51
N THR A 27 -13.76 61.88 -5.60
CA THR A 27 -15.18 62.15 -5.31
C THR A 27 -15.89 60.80 -5.54
N THR A 28 -16.62 60.13 -4.64
CA THR A 28 -17.35 60.58 -3.45
C THR A 28 -17.88 59.34 -2.69
N GLN A 29 -17.91 59.41 -1.34
CA GLN A 29 -18.86 58.79 -0.38
C GLN A 29 -18.75 57.26 -0.08
N GLN A 30 -18.31 56.79 1.12
CA GLN A 30 -18.97 56.83 2.46
C GLN A 30 -20.50 56.67 2.35
N THR A 31 -21.17 55.62 2.82
CA THR A 31 -21.24 55.00 4.15
C THR A 31 -22.13 53.74 3.95
N THR A 32 -21.99 52.62 4.67
CA THR A 32 -22.69 52.35 5.93
C THR A 32 -22.12 51.05 6.52
N GLU A 33 -21.59 51.12 7.74
CA GLU A 33 -21.38 49.96 8.61
C GLU A 33 -22.73 49.49 9.17
N LEU A 34 -22.95 48.18 9.20
CA LEU A 34 -23.79 47.52 10.20
C LEU A 34 -23.36 46.05 10.32
N GLU A 35 -22.72 45.80 11.46
CA GLU A 35 -22.53 44.55 12.21
C GLU A 35 -23.29 43.31 11.73
N THR A 36 -22.56 42.21 11.51
CA THR A 36 -22.73 40.97 12.28
C THR A 36 -21.46 40.11 12.21
N THR A 37 -21.11 39.58 13.38
CA THR A 37 -20.04 38.64 13.68
C THR A 37 -20.30 37.23 13.13
N ASP A 38 -19.20 36.48 13.07
CA ASP A 38 -19.06 35.01 13.07
C ASP A 38 -18.91 34.23 11.74
N SER A 39 -17.95 33.30 11.82
CA SER A 39 -17.62 32.21 10.89
C SER A 39 -16.79 32.55 9.64
N LYS A 40 -15.49 32.85 9.84
CA LYS A 40 -14.49 32.70 8.77
C LYS A 40 -14.19 31.21 8.57
N SER A 41 -14.77 30.63 7.53
CA SER A 41 -14.25 29.38 6.96
C SER A 41 -12.84 29.63 6.43
N ILE A 42 -11.90 28.78 6.86
CA ILE A 42 -10.54 28.78 6.35
C ILE A 42 -10.59 28.06 4.99
N ALA A 43 -10.77 28.81 3.92
CA ALA A 43 -10.54 28.30 2.58
C ALA A 43 -9.02 28.17 2.36
N MET A 44 -8.48 26.97 2.57
CA MET A 44 -7.15 26.60 2.10
C MET A 44 -7.16 26.64 0.57
N THR A 45 -6.72 27.76 0.00
CA THR A 45 -6.53 27.91 -1.44
C THR A 45 -5.14 27.40 -1.77
N ASN A 46 -5.06 26.14 -2.20
CA ASN A 46 -3.92 25.62 -2.95
C ASN A 46 -3.73 26.51 -4.18
N GLN A 47 -2.70 27.35 -4.19
CA GLN A 47 -2.25 28.01 -5.41
C GLN A 47 -1.57 26.96 -6.29
N GLY A 48 -2.39 26.25 -7.05
CA GLY A 48 -1.97 25.29 -8.05
C GLY A 48 -1.21 25.99 -9.17
N LEU A 49 0.03 25.54 -9.40
CA LEU A 49 0.52 25.46 -10.77
C LEU A 49 -0.51 24.67 -11.58
N THR A 50 -0.89 25.18 -12.74
CA THR A 50 -1.77 24.52 -13.70
C THR A 50 -1.17 23.19 -14.13
N VAL A 51 -1.38 22.16 -13.31
CA VAL A 51 -1.45 20.78 -13.77
C VAL A 51 -2.48 20.79 -14.89
N GLY A 52 -2.05 20.52 -16.12
CA GLY A 52 -2.94 20.59 -17.29
C GLY A 52 -4.22 19.81 -17.02
N LYS A 53 -5.37 20.36 -17.40
CA LYS A 53 -6.71 19.78 -17.18
C LYS A 53 -6.78 18.28 -17.49
N ALA A 54 -6.06 17.83 -18.52
CA ALA A 54 -5.93 16.42 -18.90
C ALA A 54 -5.31 15.53 -17.81
N LEU A 55 -4.27 15.98 -17.09
CA LEU A 55 -3.65 15.20 -16.01
C LEU A 55 -4.58 15.10 -14.80
N GLN A 56 -5.34 16.16 -14.50
CA GLN A 56 -6.36 16.13 -13.45
C GLN A 56 -7.47 15.13 -13.78
N GLU A 57 -7.93 15.11 -15.03
CA GLU A 57 -8.93 14.14 -15.49
C GLU A 57 -8.41 12.70 -15.43
N VAL A 58 -7.17 12.45 -15.86
CA VAL A 58 -6.55 11.11 -15.78
C VAL A 58 -6.35 10.67 -14.34
N ALA A 59 -5.80 11.52 -13.48
CA ALA A 59 -5.56 11.20 -12.07
C ALA A 59 -6.88 11.05 -11.27
N ALA A 60 -7.95 11.73 -11.68
CA ALA A 60 -9.27 11.53 -11.09
C ALA A 60 -9.95 10.24 -11.57
N LYS A 61 -9.62 9.77 -12.78
CA LYS A 61 -10.24 8.60 -13.39
C LYS A 61 -9.50 7.30 -13.10
N TYR A 62 -8.17 7.33 -13.11
CA TYR A 62 -7.33 6.15 -13.04
C TYR A 62 -6.42 6.18 -11.81
N ARG A 63 -6.28 5.02 -11.17
CA ARG A 63 -5.30 4.80 -10.11
C ARG A 63 -4.37 3.64 -10.47
N PHE A 64 -3.23 3.62 -9.80
CA PHE A 64 -2.28 2.51 -9.87
C PHE A 64 -2.60 1.49 -8.78
N GLN A 65 -2.38 0.22 -9.09
CA GLN A 65 -2.21 -0.84 -8.11
C GLN A 65 -1.09 -1.76 -8.56
N GLN A 66 -0.48 -2.48 -7.63
CA GLN A 66 0.62 -3.37 -7.94
C GLN A 66 0.49 -4.69 -7.18
N HIS A 67 1.16 -5.71 -7.70
CA HIS A 67 1.38 -6.94 -6.97
C HIS A 67 2.69 -7.61 -7.40
N GLN A 68 3.22 -8.42 -6.51
CA GLN A 68 4.37 -9.29 -6.73
C GLN A 68 3.99 -10.69 -6.22
N LEU A 69 4.17 -11.72 -7.05
CA LEU A 69 3.73 -13.08 -6.70
C LEU A 69 4.48 -13.73 -5.54
N TYR A 70 5.75 -13.35 -5.35
CA TYR A 70 6.62 -13.82 -4.29
C TYR A 70 7.76 -12.82 -4.14
N HIS A 71 8.38 -12.80 -2.97
CA HIS A 71 9.51 -11.91 -2.70
C HIS A 71 10.63 -12.08 -3.73
N GLY A 72 11.00 -11.01 -4.41
CA GLY A 72 12.00 -11.01 -5.50
C GLY A 72 11.44 -11.40 -6.87
N GLY A 73 10.15 -11.69 -7.00
CA GLY A 73 9.46 -11.89 -8.28
C GLY A 73 9.37 -10.60 -9.10
N THR A 74 8.90 -10.70 -10.34
CA THR A 74 8.71 -9.50 -11.19
C THR A 74 7.47 -8.73 -10.77
N ASN A 75 7.59 -7.42 -10.59
CA ASN A 75 6.47 -6.55 -10.26
C ASN A 75 5.51 -6.38 -11.45
N GLN A 76 4.22 -6.50 -11.17
CA GLN A 76 3.16 -6.11 -12.09
C GLN A 76 2.53 -4.81 -11.60
N LEU A 77 2.53 -3.79 -12.46
CA LEU A 77 1.85 -2.53 -12.24
C LEU A 77 0.58 -2.49 -13.10
N GLN A 78 -0.58 -2.34 -12.46
CA GLN A 78 -1.87 -2.24 -13.11
C GLN A 78 -2.40 -0.81 -13.01
N VAL A 79 -2.95 -0.31 -14.11
CA VAL A 79 -3.75 0.92 -14.17
C VAL A 79 -5.21 0.51 -14.21
N VAL A 80 -5.98 0.99 -13.24
CA VAL A 80 -7.38 0.59 -13.05
C VAL A 80 -8.30 1.80 -12.93
N GLU A 81 -9.57 1.60 -13.28
CA GLU A 81 -10.66 2.56 -13.14
C GLU A 81 -11.65 2.05 -12.09
N ASP A 82 -11.96 2.87 -11.08
CA ASP A 82 -12.97 2.55 -10.08
C ASP A 82 -14.37 2.84 -10.66
N THR A 83 -15.24 1.84 -10.76
CA THR A 83 -16.59 1.94 -11.32
C THR A 83 -17.65 1.46 -10.32
N GLU A 84 -18.93 1.72 -10.60
CA GLU A 84 -20.03 1.18 -9.79
C GLU A 84 -20.10 -0.37 -9.79
N GLN A 85 -19.54 -1.02 -10.82
CA GLN A 85 -19.56 -2.47 -10.98
C GLN A 85 -18.34 -3.16 -10.35
N GLY A 86 -17.35 -2.40 -9.88
CA GLY A 86 -16.07 -2.89 -9.39
C GLY A 86 -14.91 -2.12 -9.98
N VAL A 87 -13.73 -2.74 -9.97
CA VAL A 87 -12.48 -2.16 -10.45
C VAL A 87 -12.19 -2.71 -11.84
N VAL A 88 -12.14 -1.86 -12.86
CA VAL A 88 -11.90 -2.29 -14.25
C VAL A 88 -10.42 -2.14 -14.59
N LEU A 89 -9.79 -3.22 -15.07
CA LEU A 89 -8.42 -3.20 -15.55
C LEU A 89 -8.34 -2.45 -16.88
N HIS A 90 -7.60 -1.33 -16.90
CA HIS A 90 -7.30 -0.64 -18.14
C HIS A 90 -6.01 -1.17 -18.78
N SER A 91 -4.91 -1.23 -18.03
CA SER A 91 -3.62 -1.69 -18.56
C SER A 91 -2.77 -2.37 -17.51
N GLN A 92 -1.92 -3.30 -17.94
CA GLN A 92 -0.96 -3.99 -17.09
C GLN A 92 0.46 -3.82 -17.65
N PHE A 93 1.39 -3.53 -16.78
CA PHE A 93 2.80 -3.30 -17.10
C PHE A 93 3.68 -4.22 -16.26
N GLU A 94 4.42 -5.10 -16.91
CA GLU A 94 5.45 -5.90 -16.27
C GLU A 94 6.74 -5.08 -16.16
N LEU A 95 7.19 -4.83 -14.94
CA LEU A 95 8.38 -4.02 -14.65
C LEU A 95 9.63 -4.92 -14.71
N ILE A 96 10.21 -5.04 -15.91
CA ILE A 96 11.31 -5.96 -16.18
C ILE A 96 12.55 -5.59 -15.37
N GLY A 97 13.02 -6.54 -14.56
CA GLY A 97 14.19 -6.38 -13.70
C GLY A 97 13.91 -5.76 -12.33
N SER A 98 12.66 -5.36 -12.06
CA SER A 98 12.25 -4.89 -10.74
C SER A 98 12.02 -6.07 -9.80
N THR A 99 12.80 -6.12 -8.73
CA THR A 99 12.74 -7.18 -7.72
C THR A 99 12.32 -6.69 -6.34
N GLY A 100 12.31 -5.37 -6.13
CA GLY A 100 11.90 -4.74 -4.87
C GLY A 100 10.53 -4.07 -5.00
N ASP A 101 9.88 -3.73 -3.88
CA ASP A 101 8.54 -3.13 -3.89
C ASP A 101 8.52 -1.81 -4.67
N VAL A 102 7.47 -1.54 -5.46
CA VAL A 102 7.31 -0.20 -6.06
C VAL A 102 6.90 0.77 -4.95
N VAL A 103 7.72 1.79 -4.73
CA VAL A 103 7.57 2.77 -3.64
C VAL A 103 6.93 4.07 -4.08
N ILE A 104 6.83 4.32 -5.38
CA ILE A 104 6.15 5.48 -5.93
C ILE A 104 5.59 5.18 -7.32
N THR A 105 4.38 5.68 -7.59
CA THR A 105 3.75 5.66 -8.91
C THR A 105 3.05 7.00 -9.12
N GLU A 106 3.50 7.80 -10.08
CA GLU A 106 3.02 9.18 -10.24
C GLU A 106 2.77 9.52 -11.70
N TRP A 107 1.71 10.28 -11.94
CA TRP A 107 1.39 10.82 -13.25
C TRP A 107 2.31 12.01 -13.59
N LEU A 108 2.86 12.03 -14.80
CA LEU A 108 3.77 13.07 -15.28
C LEU A 108 3.00 14.08 -16.14
N ALA A 109 3.08 15.36 -15.77
CA ALA A 109 2.58 16.46 -16.59
C ALA A 109 3.51 16.68 -17.80
N ILE A 110 2.94 16.73 -19.01
CA ILE A 110 3.68 17.10 -20.23
C ILE A 110 3.06 18.35 -20.82
N ASP A 111 3.86 19.40 -20.95
CA ASP A 111 3.47 20.59 -21.70
C ASP A 111 3.25 20.22 -23.18
N GLY A 112 2.02 20.42 -23.67
CA GLY A 112 1.65 20.21 -25.08
C GLY A 112 0.82 18.96 -25.39
N ALA A 113 0.43 18.16 -24.39
CA ALA A 113 -0.58 17.11 -24.58
C ALA A 113 -1.98 17.75 -24.66
N GLU A 114 -2.48 18.02 -25.87
CA GLU A 114 -3.86 18.46 -26.07
C GLU A 114 -4.83 17.29 -25.87
N PHE A 115 -5.80 17.48 -24.99
CA PHE A 115 -6.96 16.60 -24.87
C PHE A 115 -7.92 16.94 -26.02
N ASP A 116 -7.84 16.21 -27.14
CA ASP A 116 -8.83 16.36 -28.19
C ASP A 116 -10.10 15.62 -27.77
N GLY A 117 -11.03 16.35 -27.15
CA GLY A 117 -12.27 15.85 -26.55
C GLY A 117 -13.28 15.24 -27.54
N ALA A 118 -12.82 14.75 -28.69
CA ALA A 118 -13.60 14.17 -29.77
C ALA A 118 -13.49 12.63 -29.87
N SER A 119 -12.53 11.98 -29.21
CA SER A 119 -12.44 10.50 -29.17
C SER A 119 -11.97 9.99 -27.81
N SER A 120 -12.76 9.13 -27.19
CA SER A 120 -12.57 8.59 -25.83
C SER A 120 -11.34 7.66 -25.64
N PHE A 121 -10.37 7.64 -26.57
CA PHE A 121 -9.29 6.64 -26.61
C PHE A 121 -7.88 7.17 -26.88
N ASP A 122 -7.67 8.48 -27.14
CA ASP A 122 -6.35 9.03 -27.49
C ASP A 122 -5.89 10.10 -26.47
N CYS A 123 -5.73 9.71 -25.21
CA CYS A 123 -5.00 10.50 -24.21
C CYS A 123 -3.68 9.85 -23.88
N SER A 124 -2.57 10.40 -24.39
CA SER A 124 -1.23 9.98 -23.98
C SER A 124 -0.86 10.63 -22.64
N ALA A 125 -1.31 10.04 -21.54
CA ALA A 125 -0.76 10.37 -20.22
C ALA A 125 0.49 9.53 -19.96
N TYR A 126 1.47 10.08 -19.26
CA TYR A 126 2.68 9.36 -18.91
C TYR A 126 2.77 9.22 -17.41
N PHE A 127 3.46 8.19 -16.96
CA PHE A 127 3.67 7.95 -15.53
C PHE A 127 5.08 7.49 -15.28
N VAL A 128 5.51 7.65 -14.03
CA VAL A 128 6.75 7.10 -13.50
C VAL A 128 6.44 6.10 -12.40
N ALA A 129 7.16 4.99 -12.37
CA ALA A 129 7.19 4.06 -11.26
C ALA A 129 8.64 3.89 -10.79
N VAL A 130 8.85 3.82 -9.47
CA VAL A 130 10.18 3.58 -8.89
C VAL A 130 10.12 2.49 -7.86
N ASP A 131 11.02 1.51 -7.94
CA ASP A 131 11.15 0.48 -6.93
C ASP A 131 12.05 0.89 -5.76
N ASN A 132 11.97 0.14 -4.66
CA ASN A 132 12.69 0.45 -3.43
C ASN A 132 14.22 0.33 -3.60
N VAL A 133 14.75 -0.24 -4.69
CA VAL A 133 16.19 -0.28 -4.99
C VAL A 133 16.60 0.78 -6.03
N GLY A 134 15.70 1.70 -6.34
CA GLY A 134 15.94 2.88 -7.16
C GLY A 134 16.03 2.59 -8.65
N GLN A 135 15.32 1.59 -9.18
CA GLN A 135 15.07 1.44 -10.61
C GLN A 135 13.87 2.31 -11.01
N PHE A 136 14.03 3.07 -12.09
CA PHE A 136 13.01 4.00 -12.58
C PHE A 136 12.42 3.49 -13.89
N PHE A 137 11.09 3.45 -13.95
CA PHE A 137 10.31 3.03 -15.10
C PHE A 137 9.45 4.19 -15.55
N ILE A 138 9.41 4.46 -16.86
CA ILE A 138 8.50 5.45 -17.43
C ILE A 138 7.58 4.72 -18.40
N GLY A 139 6.27 4.83 -18.14
CA GLY A 139 5.23 4.25 -18.97
C GLY A 139 4.35 5.31 -19.61
N GLN A 140 3.63 4.91 -20.64
CA GLN A 140 2.60 5.71 -21.28
C GLN A 140 1.27 4.97 -21.17
N LEU A 141 0.27 5.65 -20.62
CA LEU A 141 -1.11 5.22 -20.72
C LEU A 141 -1.54 5.40 -22.18
N SER A 142 -1.78 4.27 -22.84
CA SER A 142 -2.18 4.22 -24.24
C SER A 142 -3.44 3.36 -24.37
N LYS A 143 -3.52 2.47 -25.36
CA LYS A 143 -4.67 1.57 -25.47
C LYS A 143 -4.69 0.56 -24.32
N PRO A 144 -5.86 0.05 -23.93
CA PRO A 144 -5.93 -1.08 -23.01
C PRO A 144 -5.08 -2.25 -23.50
N GLY A 145 -4.41 -2.92 -22.59
CA GLY A 145 -3.52 -4.04 -22.94
C GLY A 145 -2.47 -4.37 -21.89
N LYS A 146 -1.56 -5.26 -22.28
CA LYS A 146 -0.46 -5.74 -21.45
C LYS A 146 0.88 -5.37 -22.09
N TYR A 147 1.78 -4.81 -21.30
CA TYR A 147 3.01 -4.18 -21.77
C TYR A 147 4.20 -4.59 -20.90
N ASN A 148 5.40 -4.52 -21.47
CA ASN A 148 6.64 -4.71 -20.74
C ASN A 148 7.37 -3.36 -20.63
N LEU A 149 7.75 -2.98 -19.41
CA LEU A 149 8.52 -1.77 -19.15
C LEU A 149 9.89 -2.16 -18.60
N SER A 150 10.94 -1.83 -19.35
CA SER A 150 12.31 -1.91 -18.84
C SER A 150 12.66 -0.65 -18.08
N ALA A 151 13.48 -0.79 -17.03
CA ALA A 151 14.01 0.36 -16.31
C ALA A 151 14.74 1.31 -17.27
N CYS A 152 14.39 2.60 -17.22
CA CYS A 152 15.03 3.65 -18.00
C CYS A 152 16.43 3.96 -17.46
N PHE A 153 16.61 3.88 -16.14
CA PHE A 153 17.87 3.97 -15.43
C PHE A 153 17.73 3.43 -13.99
N SER A 154 18.85 3.31 -13.27
CA SER A 154 18.87 2.92 -11.85
C SER A 154 19.88 3.74 -11.07
N LEU A 155 19.56 4.09 -9.83
CA LEU A 155 20.46 4.73 -8.87
C LEU A 155 21.37 3.72 -8.13
N ALA A 156 21.10 2.42 -8.24
CA ALA A 156 21.81 1.34 -7.54
C ALA A 156 21.95 1.60 -6.02
N VAL A 157 20.81 1.73 -5.35
CA VAL A 157 20.72 2.05 -3.92
C VAL A 157 20.26 0.83 -3.11
N TYR A 158 20.59 0.83 -1.83
CA TYR A 158 19.90 -0.02 -0.86
C TYR A 158 18.42 0.42 -0.74
N PRO A 159 17.54 -0.43 -0.17
CA PRO A 159 16.13 -0.12 0.02
C PRO A 159 15.90 1.33 0.50
N THR A 160 15.11 2.09 -0.26
CA THR A 160 14.82 3.51 -0.03
C THR A 160 14.29 3.74 1.38
N GLU A 161 14.80 4.76 2.06
CA GLU A 161 14.30 5.14 3.39
C GLU A 161 13.15 6.14 3.33
N ASP A 162 13.14 6.99 2.31
CA ASP A 162 12.04 7.92 2.04
C ASP A 162 12.00 8.33 0.58
N ILE A 163 10.81 8.70 0.11
CA ILE A 163 10.59 9.14 -1.26
C ILE A 163 9.36 10.05 -1.33
N CYS A 164 9.44 11.11 -2.13
CA CYS A 164 8.30 11.96 -2.48
C CYS A 164 8.40 12.50 -3.90
N PHE A 165 7.24 12.84 -4.47
CA PHE A 165 7.13 13.49 -5.78
C PHE A 165 6.64 14.92 -5.60
N TYR A 166 7.31 15.87 -6.23
CA TYR A 166 6.92 17.27 -6.19
C TYR A 166 7.29 17.97 -7.49
N GLN A 167 6.29 18.58 -8.14
CA GLN A 167 6.47 19.39 -9.35
C GLN A 167 7.31 18.72 -10.45
N GLY A 168 7.08 17.44 -10.73
CA GLY A 168 7.82 16.71 -11.76
C GLY A 168 9.22 16.24 -11.33
N GLN A 169 9.56 16.35 -10.05
CA GLN A 169 10.81 15.86 -9.48
C GLN A 169 10.54 14.74 -8.48
N ILE A 170 11.34 13.67 -8.56
CA ILE A 170 11.38 12.63 -7.53
C ILE A 170 12.55 12.90 -6.60
N TRP A 171 12.23 13.01 -5.31
CA TRP A 171 13.19 13.15 -4.22
C TRP A 171 13.26 11.80 -3.50
N LEU A 172 14.45 11.22 -3.38
CA LEU A 172 14.66 9.88 -2.84
C LEU A 172 15.82 9.90 -1.85
N VAL A 173 15.62 9.41 -0.64
CA VAL A 173 16.68 9.27 0.36
C VAL A 173 17.06 7.80 0.49
N ALA A 174 18.32 7.48 0.21
CA ALA A 174 18.85 6.13 0.31
C ALA A 174 20.39 6.13 0.46
N ALA A 175 20.95 4.96 0.76
CA ALA A 175 22.40 4.73 0.71
C ALA A 175 22.77 4.05 -0.61
N LYS A 176 23.89 4.44 -1.24
CA LYS A 176 24.41 3.75 -2.43
C LYS A 176 24.92 2.35 -2.10
N GLN A 177 24.68 1.39 -2.98
CA GLN A 177 25.24 0.03 -2.85
C GLN A 177 26.77 -0.01 -2.96
N SER A 178 27.37 0.98 -3.64
CA SER A 178 28.82 1.15 -3.72
C SER A 178 29.46 1.76 -2.46
N GLY A 179 28.63 2.26 -1.53
CA GLY A 179 29.05 2.98 -0.34
C GLY A 179 28.78 2.23 0.97
N ARG A 180 28.90 2.95 2.08
CA ARG A 180 28.50 2.43 3.40
C ARG A 180 27.00 2.60 3.55
N PHE A 181 26.30 1.54 3.98
CA PHE A 181 24.87 1.57 4.28
C PHE A 181 24.45 2.71 5.23
N SER A 182 25.34 3.12 6.16
CA SER A 182 25.07 4.22 7.10
C SER A 182 25.17 5.63 6.50
N HIS A 183 25.73 5.79 5.31
CA HIS A 183 25.85 7.09 4.65
C HIS A 183 24.66 7.30 3.71
N LYS A 184 23.72 8.10 4.18
CA LYS A 184 22.49 8.44 3.46
C LYS A 184 22.73 9.62 2.53
N GLN A 185 22.19 9.53 1.33
CA GLN A 185 22.20 10.59 0.33
C GLN A 185 20.76 10.87 -0.13
N LEU A 186 20.53 12.12 -0.47
CA LEU A 186 19.33 12.59 -1.14
C LEU A 186 19.62 12.65 -2.63
N PHE A 187 18.83 11.92 -3.41
CA PHE A 187 18.82 11.92 -4.86
C PHE A 187 17.62 12.74 -5.35
N VAL A 188 17.87 13.59 -6.34
CA VAL A 188 16.83 14.38 -7.00
C VAL A 188 16.84 14.03 -8.47
N VAL A 189 15.74 13.49 -8.97
CA VAL A 189 15.57 13.17 -10.38
C VAL A 189 14.54 14.12 -10.97
N ASP A 190 14.97 14.96 -11.91
CA ASP A 190 14.10 15.96 -12.55
C ASP A 190 13.51 15.45 -13.87
N PHE A 191 12.19 15.25 -13.90
CA PHE A 191 11.48 14.83 -15.11
C PHE A 191 10.90 15.98 -15.94
N THR A 192 10.95 17.24 -15.46
CA THR A 192 10.35 18.39 -16.15
C THR A 192 10.93 18.60 -17.56
N GLN A 193 12.22 18.29 -17.74
CA GLN A 193 12.90 18.33 -19.04
C GLN A 193 13.10 16.94 -19.66
N ALA A 194 12.88 15.88 -18.89
CA ALA A 194 13.12 14.52 -19.33
C ALA A 194 12.01 14.05 -20.26
N VAL A 195 10.73 14.33 -19.97
CA VAL A 195 9.63 13.68 -20.70
C VAL A 195 9.56 14.07 -22.19
N GLY A 196 9.84 15.34 -22.52
CA GLY A 196 9.96 15.80 -23.91
C GLY A 196 11.15 15.20 -24.66
N ALA A 197 12.18 14.74 -23.94
CA ALA A 197 13.22 13.90 -24.50
C ALA A 197 12.78 12.43 -24.54
N VAL A 198 12.05 11.94 -23.53
CA VAL A 198 11.63 10.53 -23.35
C VAL A 198 10.66 10.04 -24.41
N SER A 199 9.81 10.91 -24.97
CA SER A 199 8.98 10.56 -26.15
C SER A 199 9.83 10.14 -27.36
N ASN A 200 11.05 10.67 -27.51
CA ASN A 200 12.03 10.22 -28.50
C ASN A 200 12.90 9.04 -28.00
N LEU A 201 12.88 8.72 -26.70
CA LEU A 201 13.83 7.79 -26.06
C LEU A 201 13.23 6.44 -25.65
N MET A 202 11.94 6.19 -25.88
CA MET A 202 11.36 4.84 -25.76
C MET A 202 12.05 3.79 -26.67
N GLN A 203 13.02 4.18 -27.51
CA GLN A 203 13.82 3.31 -28.37
C GLN A 203 15.28 3.09 -27.91
N ILE A 204 15.79 3.79 -26.87
CA ILE A 204 17.23 3.73 -26.51
C ILE A 204 17.40 3.58 -25.00
N ARG A 205 18.12 2.53 -24.55
CA ARG A 205 18.65 2.44 -23.18
C ARG A 205 19.55 3.65 -22.96
N LEU A 206 19.06 4.63 -22.21
CA LEU A 206 19.65 5.96 -22.11
C LEU A 206 20.98 6.04 -21.35
N GLY A 207 21.36 4.97 -20.63
CA GLY A 207 22.67 4.84 -19.99
C GLY A 207 23.12 6.13 -19.28
N ASP A 208 24.36 6.55 -19.56
CA ASP A 208 25.03 7.69 -18.92
C ASP A 208 24.35 9.06 -19.12
N HIS A 209 23.38 9.18 -20.04
CA HIS A 209 22.70 10.46 -20.30
C HIS A 209 21.70 10.85 -19.21
N PHE A 210 21.24 9.91 -18.37
CA PHE A 210 20.35 10.21 -17.24
C PHE A 210 21.06 10.93 -16.09
N ASN A 211 22.38 10.73 -15.94
CA ASN A 211 23.16 11.37 -14.86
C ASN A 211 23.08 12.90 -14.86
N LYS A 212 22.77 13.53 -16.01
CA LYS A 212 22.59 14.99 -16.10
C LYS A 212 21.30 15.49 -15.43
N TRP A 213 20.35 14.60 -15.15
CA TRP A 213 19.07 14.90 -14.49
C TRP A 213 19.03 14.44 -13.04
N VAL A 214 20.13 13.85 -12.56
CA VAL A 214 20.28 13.40 -11.17
C VAL A 214 21.17 14.39 -10.43
N SER A 215 20.65 14.94 -9.34
CA SER A 215 21.45 15.67 -8.35
C SER A 215 21.57 14.87 -7.07
N GLU A 216 22.72 14.94 -6.41
CA GLU A 216 23.01 14.20 -5.19
C GLU A 216 23.45 15.15 -4.08
N TYR A 217 22.92 14.94 -2.88
CA TYR A 217 23.22 15.75 -1.70
C TYR A 217 23.41 14.84 -0.48
N ASP A 218 24.30 15.21 0.43
CA ASP A 218 24.47 14.49 1.69
C ASP A 218 23.30 14.81 2.65
N VAL A 219 22.82 13.79 3.37
CA VAL A 219 21.82 13.96 4.44
C VAL A 219 22.50 13.82 5.80
N PRO A 220 22.81 14.93 6.50
CA PRO A 220 23.65 14.90 7.70
C PRO A 220 22.88 14.65 9.00
N PHE A 221 21.60 14.28 8.94
CA PHE A 221 20.72 14.12 10.09
C PHE A 221 19.92 12.81 10.02
N ALA A 222 19.44 12.36 11.18
CA ALA A 222 18.49 11.26 11.27
C ALA A 222 17.05 11.78 11.13
N PHE A 223 16.14 10.94 10.67
CA PHE A 223 14.72 11.25 10.52
C PHE A 223 13.90 9.96 10.66
N ALA A 224 12.59 10.08 10.90
CA ALA A 224 11.69 8.94 10.82
C ALA A 224 11.35 8.66 9.35
N ARG A 225 11.42 7.39 8.95
CA ARG A 225 11.13 6.97 7.57
C ARG A 225 9.74 7.41 7.13
N ASN A 226 9.58 7.62 5.82
CA ASN A 226 8.33 8.03 5.18
C ASN A 226 7.79 9.43 5.58
N THR A 227 8.56 10.31 6.21
CA THR A 227 8.08 11.63 6.66
C THR A 227 8.54 12.80 5.80
N MET A 228 9.29 12.54 4.73
CA MET A 228 9.80 13.57 3.83
C MET A 228 8.69 14.21 2.99
N VAL A 229 8.57 15.55 3.07
CA VAL A 229 7.71 16.37 2.20
C VAL A 229 8.54 17.48 1.57
N CYS A 230 8.29 17.77 0.30
CA CYS A 230 8.91 18.90 -0.40
C CYS A 230 7.94 20.10 -0.43
N THR A 231 8.41 21.25 0.04
CA THR A 231 7.62 22.50 0.09
C THR A 231 7.93 23.41 -1.11
N ALA A 232 7.16 24.49 -1.28
CA ALA A 232 7.18 25.39 -2.45
C ALA A 232 8.52 26.07 -2.80
N HIS A 233 9.58 25.89 -2.01
CA HIS A 233 10.91 26.45 -2.24
C HIS A 233 12.00 25.37 -2.36
N ASN A 234 11.64 24.13 -2.72
CA ASN A 234 12.54 22.96 -2.74
C ASN A 234 13.22 22.72 -1.38
N GLU A 235 12.55 23.12 -0.31
CA GLU A 235 12.95 22.82 1.05
C GLU A 235 12.21 21.56 1.48
N LEU A 236 12.98 20.59 1.95
CA LEU A 236 12.48 19.31 2.41
C LEU A 236 12.22 19.40 3.91
N VAL A 237 11.07 18.90 4.34
CA VAL A 237 10.71 18.83 5.76
C VAL A 237 10.58 17.36 6.13
N PHE A 238 11.22 16.98 7.23
CA PHE A 238 11.19 15.65 7.79
C PHE A 238 10.70 15.72 9.23
N TYR A 239 10.08 14.65 9.70
CA TYR A 239 9.87 14.47 11.12
C TYR A 239 11.08 13.74 11.74
N GLN A 240 11.50 14.19 12.92
CA GLN A 240 12.60 13.59 13.66
C GLN A 240 12.20 13.40 15.13
N ARG A 241 12.43 12.17 15.62
CA ARG A 241 12.49 11.89 17.06
C ARG A 241 13.92 11.56 17.43
N SER A 242 14.52 12.32 18.35
CA SER A 242 15.90 12.04 18.79
C SER A 242 15.95 10.95 19.85
N LYS A 243 17.15 10.39 20.04
CA LYS A 243 17.46 9.45 21.15
C LYS A 243 17.35 10.08 22.54
N HIS A 244 17.21 11.41 22.62
CA HIS A 244 17.08 12.17 23.85
C HIS A 244 15.64 12.67 24.07
N GLY A 245 14.65 12.05 23.42
CA GLY A 245 13.24 12.40 23.58
C GLY A 245 12.78 13.63 22.78
N SER A 246 13.67 14.32 22.04
CA SER A 246 13.24 15.47 21.24
C SER A 246 12.29 15.06 20.11
N HIS A 247 11.20 15.80 19.98
CA HIS A 247 10.14 15.66 18.98
C HIS A 247 10.15 16.95 18.14
N GLN A 248 10.57 16.86 16.87
CA GLN A 248 10.89 18.04 16.06
C GLN A 248 10.71 17.80 14.56
N LEU A 249 10.64 18.90 13.82
CA LEU A 249 10.77 18.92 12.37
C LEU A 249 12.19 19.33 11.97
N VAL A 250 12.71 18.70 10.93
CA VAL A 250 13.97 19.07 10.31
C VAL A 250 13.67 19.62 8.93
N CYS A 251 13.96 20.90 8.73
CA CYS A 251 13.91 21.54 7.43
C CYS A 251 15.32 21.50 6.81
N PHE A 252 15.40 21.05 5.56
CA PHE A 252 16.64 20.89 4.85
C PHE A 252 16.57 21.53 3.47
N ASN A 253 17.47 22.48 3.22
CA ASN A 253 17.72 23.00 1.89
C ASN A 253 18.97 22.31 1.30
N PRO A 254 18.79 21.43 0.29
CA PRO A 254 19.90 20.66 -0.26
C PRO A 254 20.92 21.52 -1.01
N VAL A 255 20.49 22.63 -1.63
CA VAL A 255 21.37 23.51 -2.42
C VAL A 255 22.32 24.28 -1.51
N THR A 256 21.85 24.76 -0.36
CA THR A 256 22.68 25.51 0.59
C THR A 256 23.28 24.61 1.69
N ALA A 257 22.92 23.32 1.71
CA ALA A 257 23.19 22.41 2.82
C ALA A 257 22.75 22.96 4.19
N HIS A 258 21.72 23.81 4.22
CA HIS A 258 21.24 24.42 5.46
C HIS A 258 20.24 23.47 6.12
N VAL A 259 20.45 23.20 7.41
CA VAL A 259 19.56 22.40 8.25
C VAL A 259 19.02 23.30 9.35
N GLN A 260 17.70 23.29 9.51
CA GLN A 260 17.00 23.97 10.59
C GLN A 260 16.15 22.96 11.35
N GLU A 261 16.29 22.94 12.67
CA GLU A 261 15.46 22.12 13.56
C GLU A 261 14.37 23.00 14.19
N ILE A 262 13.13 22.52 14.15
CA ILE A 262 11.95 23.20 14.68
C ILE A 262 11.32 22.28 15.73
N PRO A 263 11.47 22.59 17.04
CA PRO A 263 10.83 21.82 18.10
C PRO A 263 9.30 21.84 17.95
N LEU A 264 8.69 20.69 18.21
CA LEU A 264 7.23 20.53 18.24
C LEU A 264 6.77 20.39 19.70
N THR A 265 5.54 20.82 19.97
CA THR A 265 4.90 20.77 21.30
C THR A 265 4.05 19.52 21.44
N GLY A 266 4.05 18.83 22.59
CA GLY A 266 3.37 17.54 22.76
C GLY A 266 4.19 16.40 22.15
N LYS A 267 4.21 15.22 22.78
CA LYS A 267 5.08 14.11 22.36
C LYS A 267 4.33 12.78 22.26
N PRO A 268 4.75 11.88 21.35
CA PRO A 268 4.21 10.52 21.27
C PRO A 268 4.43 9.70 22.53
N ALA A 269 5.44 10.02 23.33
CA ALA A 269 5.64 9.47 24.66
C ALA A 269 6.54 10.40 25.49
N PRO A 270 6.53 10.26 26.83
CA PRO A 270 7.46 10.93 27.73
C PRO A 270 8.94 10.67 27.39
N ASP A 271 9.84 11.55 27.82
CA ASP A 271 11.27 11.48 27.44
C ASP A 271 11.98 10.22 27.97
N ASP A 272 11.59 9.77 29.16
CA ASP A 272 12.19 8.62 29.84
C ASP A 272 11.59 7.28 29.38
N ILE A 273 10.52 7.31 28.57
CA ILE A 273 9.86 6.13 28.02
C ILE A 273 10.08 6.08 26.49
N SER A 274 10.96 5.20 26.06
CA SER A 274 11.06 4.85 24.63
C SER A 274 9.75 4.22 24.18
N VAL A 275 9.25 4.43 22.97
CA VAL A 275 8.11 3.64 22.41
C VAL A 275 8.34 3.47 20.93
N ARG A 276 7.77 2.42 20.33
CA ARG A 276 7.66 2.33 18.87
C ARG A 276 6.68 3.40 18.41
N ASN A 277 7.08 4.19 17.42
CA ASN A 277 6.21 5.23 16.90
C ASN A 277 5.20 4.62 15.92
N THR A 278 3.92 4.84 16.19
CA THR A 278 2.85 4.59 15.22
C THR A 278 2.52 5.91 14.53
N PHE A 279 2.78 5.99 13.22
CA PHE A 279 2.48 7.17 12.40
C PHE A 279 1.41 6.84 11.37
N PHE A 280 0.47 7.76 11.19
CA PHE A 280 -0.46 7.73 10.08
C PHE A 280 -0.24 9.00 9.26
N GLN A 281 -0.11 8.86 7.94
CA GLN A 281 0.39 9.94 7.09
C GLN A 281 -0.53 10.16 5.90
N ASP A 282 -0.71 11.44 5.56
CA ASP A 282 -1.18 11.85 4.24
C ASP A 282 -0.02 12.57 3.54
N LYS A 283 0.78 11.81 2.79
CA LYS A 283 1.95 12.35 2.09
C LYS A 283 1.56 13.43 1.08
N ALA A 284 0.42 13.28 0.41
CA ALA A 284 -0.03 14.25 -0.61
C ALA A 284 -0.29 15.63 -0.01
N ARG A 285 -0.80 15.68 1.23
CA ARG A 285 -1.05 16.94 1.95
C ARG A 285 0.04 17.29 2.97
N GLY A 286 1.04 16.43 3.15
CA GLY A 286 2.12 16.60 4.11
C GLY A 286 1.64 16.61 5.56
N LEU A 287 0.69 15.74 5.89
CA LEU A 287 0.12 15.63 7.24
C LEU A 287 0.59 14.36 7.92
N VAL A 288 0.89 14.46 9.22
CA VAL A 288 1.24 13.33 10.08
C VAL A 288 0.36 13.34 11.31
N LEU A 289 -0.30 12.21 11.58
CA LEU A 289 -1.10 11.95 12.77
C LEU A 289 -0.38 10.91 13.63
N LEU A 290 -0.29 11.18 14.93
CA LEU A 290 0.31 10.29 15.91
C LEU A 290 -0.38 10.44 17.26
N ALA A 291 -0.19 9.45 18.14
CA ALA A 291 -0.55 9.58 19.55
C ALA A 291 0.17 10.77 20.20
N ASN A 292 -0.49 11.44 21.14
CA ASN A 292 0.15 12.32 22.11
C ASN A 292 0.01 11.69 23.49
N ALA A 293 0.95 10.81 23.83
CA ALA A 293 0.93 10.07 25.08
C ALA A 293 1.76 10.74 26.19
N GLU A 294 2.31 11.94 25.96
CA GLU A 294 2.81 12.80 27.05
C GLU A 294 1.68 13.28 27.96
N THR A 295 0.44 13.28 27.45
CA THR A 295 -0.75 13.79 28.16
C THR A 295 -1.72 12.70 28.56
N VAL A 296 -1.25 11.47 28.85
CA VAL A 296 -2.14 10.41 29.38
C VAL A 296 -2.85 10.97 30.61
N GLY A 297 -4.16 11.08 30.52
CA GLY A 297 -5.01 11.64 31.57
C GLY A 297 -5.94 10.58 32.13
N LEU A 298 -6.29 10.70 33.41
CA LEU A 298 -7.39 9.96 34.00
C LEU A 298 -8.70 10.72 33.75
N SER A 299 -9.63 10.10 33.04
CA SER A 299 -10.93 10.72 32.78
C SER A 299 -11.74 10.72 34.09
N ASN A 300 -12.03 11.92 34.61
CA ASN A 300 -12.78 12.08 35.86
C ASN A 300 -14.31 12.08 35.68
N GLU A 301 -14.83 11.63 34.53
CA GLU A 301 -16.27 11.50 34.34
C GLU A 301 -16.80 10.34 35.18
N SER A 302 -17.13 10.67 36.42
CA SER A 302 -17.97 9.89 37.32
C SER A 302 -19.35 9.73 36.68
N SER A 303 -19.46 8.80 35.74
CA SER A 303 -20.74 8.27 35.32
C SER A 303 -21.34 7.66 36.58
N LYS A 304 -22.50 8.16 37.02
CA LYS A 304 -23.30 7.54 38.09
C LYS A 304 -23.60 6.10 37.68
N VAL A 305 -22.78 5.15 38.12
CA VAL A 305 -23.05 3.72 38.01
C VAL A 305 -23.34 3.23 39.42
N ASP A 306 -24.46 2.54 39.55
CA ASP A 306 -25.03 2.02 40.79
C ASP A 306 -23.98 1.32 41.66
N THR A 307 -23.93 1.72 42.93
CA THR A 307 -23.02 1.25 43.98
C THR A 307 -23.26 -0.20 44.44
N ASP A 308 -23.83 -1.06 43.59
CA ASP A 308 -24.29 -2.39 44.00
C ASP A 308 -23.48 -3.56 43.40
N LEU A 309 -22.38 -3.29 42.68
CA LEU A 309 -21.40 -4.32 42.31
C LEU A 309 -20.00 -3.93 42.81
N GLN A 310 -19.53 -4.64 43.84
CA GLN A 310 -18.14 -4.68 44.30
C GLN A 310 -17.25 -5.47 43.32
N ASP A 311 -17.38 -5.26 42.01
CA ASP A 311 -16.52 -5.89 41.01
C ASP A 311 -15.48 -4.87 40.52
N ASP A 312 -14.23 -5.15 40.91
CA ASP A 312 -12.94 -4.64 40.43
C ASP A 312 -12.86 -3.18 39.94
N ASN A 313 -12.47 -2.29 40.87
CA ASN A 313 -12.16 -0.88 40.61
C ASN A 313 -11.20 -0.65 39.42
N HIS A 314 -10.36 -1.63 39.09
CA HIS A 314 -9.39 -1.53 37.99
C HIS A 314 -10.09 -1.45 36.61
N HIS A 315 -11.16 -2.21 36.38
CA HIS A 315 -11.85 -2.22 35.07
C HIS A 315 -12.74 -0.98 34.81
N GLN A 316 -13.03 -0.19 35.84
CA GLN A 316 -13.84 1.02 35.73
C GLN A 316 -13.02 2.26 35.38
N GLN A 317 -11.69 2.18 35.45
CA GLN A 317 -10.82 3.32 35.13
C GLN A 317 -10.79 3.58 33.62
N ARG A 318 -10.73 4.88 33.29
CA ARG A 318 -10.66 5.37 31.92
C ARG A 318 -9.44 6.25 31.71
N PHE A 319 -8.73 6.01 30.63
CA PHE A 319 -7.55 6.77 30.23
C PHE A 319 -7.84 7.55 28.95
N ASP A 320 -7.53 8.84 28.97
CA ASP A 320 -7.75 9.75 27.86
C ASP A 320 -6.68 9.54 26.77
N TYR A 321 -7.13 9.12 25.59
CA TYR A 321 -6.31 8.94 24.41
C TYR A 321 -6.29 10.23 23.59
N SER A 322 -5.11 10.85 23.49
CA SER A 322 -4.90 12.07 22.72
C SER A 322 -4.20 11.80 21.41
N LEU A 323 -4.61 12.52 20.37
CA LEU A 323 -3.95 12.56 19.08
C LEU A 323 -3.38 13.94 18.80
N GLN A 324 -2.36 13.96 17.95
CA GLN A 324 -1.74 15.17 17.45
C GLN A 324 -1.62 15.10 15.93
N LEU A 325 -2.05 16.18 15.28
CA LEU A 325 -1.86 16.37 13.84
C LEU A 325 -0.75 17.41 13.61
N ILE A 326 0.27 17.01 12.86
CA ILE A 326 1.39 17.84 12.43
C ILE A 326 1.21 18.15 10.95
N ASP A 327 1.33 19.43 10.60
CA ASP A 327 1.40 19.89 9.22
C ASP A 327 2.87 20.19 8.87
N LEU A 328 3.46 19.34 8.03
CA LEU A 328 4.86 19.46 7.59
C LEU A 328 5.06 20.64 6.64
N ASN A 329 4.03 21.04 5.89
CA ASN A 329 4.08 22.19 4.99
C ASN A 329 4.07 23.50 5.78
N GLN A 330 3.24 23.59 6.83
CA GLN A 330 3.19 24.72 7.75
C GLN A 330 4.25 24.67 8.85
N LYS A 331 4.96 23.54 8.96
CA LYS A 331 6.04 23.30 9.93
C LYS A 331 5.61 23.45 11.38
N GLN A 332 4.41 22.96 11.71
CA GLN A 332 3.84 23.13 13.04
C GLN A 332 2.89 22.00 13.43
N VAL A 333 2.59 21.96 14.73
CA VAL A 333 1.46 21.19 15.26
C VAL A 333 0.18 21.94 14.92
N SER A 334 -0.69 21.34 14.12
CA SER A 334 -1.99 21.91 13.78
C SER A 334 -2.94 21.87 14.96
N TRP A 335 -2.96 20.75 15.68
CA TRP A 335 -3.71 20.59 16.92
C TRP A 335 -3.22 19.36 17.70
N SER A 336 -3.54 19.34 19.00
CA SER A 336 -3.40 18.19 19.89
C SER A 336 -4.65 18.12 20.77
N ARG A 337 -5.36 16.99 20.76
CA ARG A 337 -6.68 16.85 21.40
C ARG A 337 -6.92 15.43 21.92
N ILE A 338 -7.68 15.33 23.01
CA ILE A 338 -8.27 14.07 23.46
C ILE A 338 -9.35 13.70 22.44
N VAL A 339 -9.27 12.50 21.88
CA VAL A 339 -10.21 12.02 20.85
C VAL A 339 -11.14 10.93 21.37
N ARG A 340 -10.71 10.21 22.42
CA ARG A 340 -11.45 9.11 23.03
C ARG A 340 -10.92 8.84 24.44
N SER A 341 -11.77 8.38 25.35
CA SER A 341 -11.37 7.85 26.65
C SER A 341 -11.62 6.33 26.65
N LEU A 342 -10.61 5.54 26.99
CA LEU A 342 -10.64 4.07 26.89
C LEU A 342 -10.76 3.44 28.27
N HIS A 343 -11.69 2.50 28.42
CA HIS A 343 -11.71 1.59 29.57
C HIS A 343 -10.57 0.58 29.49
N VAL A 344 -10.14 0.03 30.63
CA VAL A 344 -9.07 -0.96 30.68
C VAL A 344 -9.39 -2.21 29.86
N SER A 345 -10.64 -2.66 29.86
CA SER A 345 -11.10 -3.79 29.02
C SER A 345 -11.06 -3.49 27.51
N GLN A 346 -10.91 -2.23 27.11
CA GLN A 346 -10.69 -1.82 25.73
C GLN A 346 -9.20 -1.67 25.39
N ILE A 347 -8.31 -1.75 26.39
CA ILE A 347 -6.86 -1.60 26.27
C ILE A 347 -6.17 -2.97 26.30
N CYS A 348 -6.60 -3.88 27.18
CA CYS A 348 -5.97 -5.17 27.34
C CYS A 348 -6.96 -6.23 27.87
N SER A 349 -6.49 -7.47 27.91
CA SER A 349 -7.20 -8.58 28.54
C SER A 349 -7.18 -8.48 30.08
N ASP A 350 -8.09 -9.19 30.75
CA ASP A 350 -8.20 -9.18 32.22
C ASP A 350 -6.90 -9.63 32.93
N TYR A 351 -6.08 -10.46 32.29
CA TYR A 351 -4.82 -10.95 32.86
C TYR A 351 -3.74 -9.88 32.96
N GLU A 352 -3.81 -8.83 32.15
CA GLU A 352 -2.83 -7.74 32.08
C GLU A 352 -3.35 -6.44 32.72
N ALA A 353 -4.62 -6.43 33.14
CA ALA A 353 -5.31 -5.23 33.58
C ALA A 353 -4.65 -4.53 34.78
N GLU A 354 -4.13 -5.27 35.75
CA GLU A 354 -3.48 -4.69 36.95
C GLU A 354 -2.20 -3.94 36.57
N ASP A 355 -1.31 -4.57 35.80
CA ASP A 355 -0.03 -4.00 35.35
C ASP A 355 -0.24 -2.78 34.44
N ILE A 356 -1.22 -2.85 33.52
CA ILE A 356 -1.55 -1.73 32.62
C ILE A 356 -2.14 -0.56 33.42
N VAL A 357 -3.03 -0.82 34.38
CA VAL A 357 -3.61 0.22 35.24
C VAL A 357 -2.55 0.92 36.08
N GLU A 358 -1.65 0.15 36.70
CA GLU A 358 -0.54 0.71 37.47
C GLU A 358 0.32 1.63 36.60
N ALA A 359 0.79 1.12 35.44
CA ALA A 359 1.64 1.88 34.53
C ALA A 359 0.98 3.17 34.05
N LEU A 360 -0.25 3.12 33.54
CA LEU A 360 -0.93 4.30 33.00
C LEU A 360 -1.34 5.29 34.09
N THR A 361 -1.65 4.82 35.30
CA THR A 361 -1.95 5.69 36.45
C THR A 361 -0.71 6.44 36.91
N SER A 362 0.44 5.76 37.01
CA SER A 362 1.72 6.38 37.36
C SER A 362 2.12 7.42 36.31
N ILE A 363 2.02 7.08 35.02
CA ILE A 363 2.29 8.04 33.93
C ILE A 363 1.36 9.26 34.03
N ALA A 364 0.05 9.06 34.26
CA ALA A 364 -0.91 10.15 34.42
C ALA A 364 -0.62 11.05 35.64
N GLN A 365 0.09 10.53 36.64
CA GLN A 365 0.54 11.28 37.81
C GLN A 365 1.93 11.93 37.62
N GLY A 366 2.58 11.68 36.48
CA GLY A 366 3.90 12.22 36.13
C GLY A 366 5.08 11.37 36.62
N GLU A 367 4.83 10.12 37.03
CA GLU A 367 5.88 9.14 37.32
C GLU A 367 6.30 8.48 36.01
N LEU A 368 7.54 8.77 35.58
CA LEU A 368 8.05 8.44 34.25
C LEU A 368 9.25 7.50 34.37
N ASP A 369 8.97 6.22 34.62
CA ASP A 369 10.00 5.18 34.72
C ASP A 369 9.94 4.22 33.53
N SER A 370 11.10 3.63 33.20
CA SER A 370 11.23 2.73 32.05
C SER A 370 10.42 1.43 32.19
N GLU A 371 9.99 1.07 33.40
CA GLU A 371 9.14 -0.09 33.65
C GLU A 371 7.72 0.07 33.10
N HIS A 372 7.23 1.31 32.93
CA HIS A 372 5.92 1.59 32.34
C HIS A 372 5.92 1.56 30.80
N HIS A 373 7.06 1.19 30.19
CA HIS A 373 7.23 1.13 28.74
C HIS A 373 6.18 0.26 28.05
N GLU A 374 5.99 -0.96 28.53
CA GLU A 374 5.08 -1.93 27.91
C GLU A 374 3.64 -1.45 28.02
N GLY A 375 3.24 -0.94 29.18
CA GLY A 375 1.88 -0.42 29.38
C GLY A 375 1.55 0.79 28.50
N LEU A 376 2.48 1.74 28.34
CA LEU A 376 2.29 2.86 27.42
C LEU A 376 2.27 2.41 25.96
N GLN A 377 3.10 1.42 25.59
CA GLN A 377 3.11 0.88 24.24
C GLN A 377 1.78 0.22 23.89
N THR A 378 1.26 -0.65 24.76
CA THR A 378 -0.05 -1.30 24.61
C THR A 378 -1.17 -0.26 24.48
N PHE A 379 -1.13 0.79 25.31
CA PHE A 379 -2.08 1.88 25.20
C PHE A 379 -2.01 2.58 23.84
N ILE A 380 -0.83 2.98 23.37
CA ILE A 380 -0.66 3.66 22.07
C ILE A 380 -1.13 2.77 20.91
N GLU A 381 -0.83 1.46 20.96
CA GLU A 381 -1.18 0.48 19.93
C GLU A 381 -2.69 0.16 19.86
N CYS A 382 -3.50 0.64 20.83
CA CYS A 382 -4.96 0.54 20.77
C CYS A 382 -5.56 1.20 19.50
N LEU A 383 -4.91 2.23 18.97
CA LEU A 383 -5.26 2.82 17.67
C LEU A 383 -4.55 2.01 16.58
N THR A 384 -5.29 1.06 16.00
CA THR A 384 -4.75 0.08 15.05
C THR A 384 -4.62 0.66 13.65
N SER A 385 -5.45 1.64 13.27
CA SER A 385 -5.39 2.26 11.94
C SER A 385 -5.99 3.67 11.94
N ALA A 386 -5.43 4.56 11.12
CA ALA A 386 -6.06 5.81 10.76
C ALA A 386 -5.88 6.09 9.26
N VAL A 387 -6.98 6.48 8.60
CA VAL A 387 -7.02 6.78 7.17
C VAL A 387 -7.64 8.14 6.94
N PHE A 388 -6.89 9.01 6.26
CA PHE A 388 -7.40 10.28 5.81
C PHE A 388 -8.41 10.08 4.68
N ALA A 389 -9.61 10.64 4.82
CA ALA A 389 -10.65 10.50 3.81
C ALA A 389 -10.26 11.21 2.50
N LYS A 390 -10.65 10.64 1.35
CA LYS A 390 -10.34 11.17 0.01
C LYS A 390 -10.90 12.58 -0.23
N ASP A 391 -11.95 12.97 0.50
CA ASP A 391 -12.54 14.31 0.44
C ASP A 391 -11.61 15.39 1.05
N GLY A 392 -10.58 14.96 1.78
CA GLY A 392 -9.63 15.83 2.45
C GLY A 392 -10.15 16.48 3.72
N ASN A 393 -11.35 16.15 4.21
CA ASN A 393 -11.98 16.89 5.30
C ASN A 393 -12.07 16.10 6.62
N SER A 394 -11.83 14.79 6.57
CA SER A 394 -11.97 13.92 7.73
C SER A 394 -10.89 12.84 7.83
N ILE A 395 -10.84 12.21 9.00
CA ILE A 395 -9.93 11.12 9.33
C ILE A 395 -10.77 10.01 9.95
N TRP A 396 -10.68 8.80 9.41
CA TRP A 396 -11.23 7.60 10.02
C TRP A 396 -10.19 6.98 10.94
N LEU A 397 -10.63 6.57 12.13
CA LEU A 397 -9.86 5.87 13.15
C LEU A 397 -10.46 4.49 13.39
N ALA A 398 -9.62 3.48 13.50
CA ALA A 398 -9.98 2.13 13.90
C ALA A 398 -9.24 1.74 15.16
N TRP A 399 -9.98 1.12 16.06
CA TRP A 399 -9.52 0.78 17.39
C TRP A 399 -9.56 -0.72 17.60
N GLN A 400 -8.65 -1.22 18.44
CA GLN A 400 -8.53 -2.65 18.73
C GLN A 400 -9.77 -3.28 19.35
N ASP A 401 -10.67 -2.50 19.95
CA ASP A 401 -11.94 -2.98 20.51
C ASP A 401 -13.05 -3.17 19.44
N GLY A 402 -12.67 -3.19 18.17
CA GLY A 402 -13.58 -3.41 17.04
C GLY A 402 -14.46 -2.20 16.71
N VAL A 403 -14.05 -1.01 17.15
CA VAL A 403 -14.77 0.26 16.95
C VAL A 403 -14.10 1.10 15.87
N VAL A 404 -14.91 1.79 15.06
CA VAL A 404 -14.45 2.85 14.17
C VAL A 404 -15.06 4.20 14.52
N GLN A 405 -14.32 5.27 14.27
CA GLN A 405 -14.67 6.65 14.64
C GLN A 405 -14.20 7.61 13.56
N GLN A 406 -14.94 8.69 13.31
CA GLN A 406 -14.57 9.72 12.35
C GLN A 406 -14.30 11.05 13.05
N LEU A 407 -13.18 11.66 12.70
CA LEU A 407 -12.78 13.01 13.11
C LEU A 407 -12.83 13.98 11.94
N SER A 408 -13.12 15.25 12.21
CA SER A 408 -12.79 16.33 11.28
C SER A 408 -11.26 16.48 11.17
N LEU A 409 -10.79 17.12 10.10
CA LEU A 409 -9.37 17.46 9.98
C LEU A 409 -8.88 18.41 11.10
N GLN A 410 -9.80 19.07 11.82
CA GLN A 410 -9.52 19.94 12.96
C GLN A 410 -9.49 19.18 14.31
N GLY A 411 -9.74 17.87 14.29
CA GLY A 411 -9.71 17.00 15.47
C GLY A 411 -11.00 17.02 16.28
N ASP A 412 -12.12 17.44 15.69
CA ASP A 412 -13.45 17.34 16.32
C ASP A 412 -14.10 15.99 15.99
N ASN A 413 -14.79 15.40 16.95
CA ASN A 413 -15.59 14.19 16.74
C ASN A 413 -16.81 14.52 15.89
N ILE A 414 -16.93 13.90 14.71
CA ILE A 414 -18.03 14.14 13.75
C ILE A 414 -18.90 12.90 13.51
N SER A 415 -18.60 11.79 14.18
CA SER A 415 -19.42 10.58 14.18
C SER A 415 -19.55 10.00 15.59
N PRO A 416 -20.60 9.19 15.87
CA PRO A 416 -20.60 8.32 17.04
C PRO A 416 -19.47 7.28 16.93
N LEU A 417 -19.24 6.56 18.03
CA LEU A 417 -18.42 5.35 18.01
C LEU A 417 -19.22 4.23 17.34
N TYR A 418 -18.73 3.71 16.23
CA TYR A 418 -19.40 2.62 15.50
C TYR A 418 -18.80 1.27 15.90
N GLN A 419 -19.58 0.42 16.56
CA GLN A 419 -19.18 -0.97 16.80
C GLN A 419 -19.42 -1.79 15.55
N LEU A 420 -18.36 -2.36 14.99
CA LEU A 420 -18.50 -3.24 13.83
C LEU A 420 -19.11 -4.58 14.26
N VAL A 421 -20.23 -4.93 13.63
CA VAL A 421 -20.97 -6.17 13.91
C VAL A 421 -21.30 -6.92 12.63
N GLN A 422 -21.32 -8.25 12.71
CA GLN A 422 -21.90 -9.12 11.68
C GLN A 422 -23.20 -9.74 12.19
N LEU A 423 -24.12 -10.03 11.26
CA LEU A 423 -25.36 -10.75 11.56
C LEU A 423 -25.13 -12.25 11.37
N ASN A 424 -25.48 -13.05 12.37
CA ASN A 424 -25.50 -14.51 12.22
C ASN A 424 -26.72 -14.98 11.41
N GLN A 425 -26.81 -16.28 11.10
CA GLN A 425 -27.95 -16.85 10.35
C GLN A 425 -29.32 -16.66 11.05
N ALA A 426 -29.32 -16.43 12.37
CA ALA A 426 -30.52 -16.13 13.15
C ALA A 426 -30.83 -14.61 13.23
N GLY A 427 -29.99 -13.75 12.64
CA GLY A 427 -30.12 -12.30 12.68
C GLY A 427 -29.59 -11.64 13.96
N GLU A 428 -28.89 -12.37 14.82
CA GLU A 428 -28.26 -11.81 16.03
C GLU A 428 -26.94 -11.13 15.67
N GLN A 429 -26.66 -9.99 16.30
CA GLN A 429 -25.43 -9.24 16.13
C GLN A 429 -24.29 -9.88 16.91
N ARG A 430 -23.13 -10.03 16.27
CA ARG A 430 -21.86 -10.40 16.91
C ARG A 430 -20.79 -9.42 16.52
N GLY A 431 -19.86 -9.13 17.43
CA GLY A 431 -18.67 -8.33 17.12
C GLY A 431 -17.91 -8.93 15.93
N LEU A 432 -17.31 -8.04 15.14
CA LEU A 432 -16.55 -8.44 13.95
C LEU A 432 -15.12 -8.90 14.29
N SER A 433 -14.49 -8.27 15.28
CA SER A 433 -13.18 -8.62 15.83
C SER A 433 -13.36 -9.42 17.12
N PHE A 434 -12.53 -10.45 17.31
CA PHE A 434 -12.46 -11.26 18.53
C PHE A 434 -11.04 -11.15 19.10
N ASP A 435 -10.90 -11.21 20.43
CA ASP A 435 -9.60 -11.30 21.12
C ASP A 435 -8.51 -10.31 20.66
N HIS A 436 -8.89 -9.07 20.35
CA HIS A 436 -8.01 -8.01 19.85
C HIS A 436 -7.41 -8.26 18.45
N ASP A 437 -8.13 -8.96 17.57
CA ASP A 437 -7.77 -9.03 16.13
C ASP A 437 -7.54 -7.63 15.55
N LEU A 438 -6.44 -7.47 14.80
CA LEU A 438 -6.08 -6.21 14.16
C LEU A 438 -7.20 -5.72 13.24
N LEU A 439 -7.73 -4.54 13.53
CA LEU A 439 -8.72 -3.85 12.70
C LEU A 439 -8.04 -2.74 11.91
N THR A 440 -8.12 -2.81 10.58
CA THR A 440 -7.51 -1.80 9.69
C THR A 440 -8.56 -1.18 8.78
N ILE A 441 -8.60 0.14 8.67
CA ILE A 441 -9.43 0.82 7.66
C ILE A 441 -8.71 0.74 6.32
N GLN A 442 -9.40 0.22 5.31
CA GLN A 442 -8.87 0.09 3.95
C GLN A 442 -9.24 1.29 3.07
N GLY A 443 -10.29 2.02 3.44
CA GLY A 443 -10.72 3.24 2.77
C GLY A 443 -12.24 3.39 2.77
N GLN A 444 -12.71 4.40 2.05
CA GLN A 444 -14.13 4.70 1.90
C GLN A 444 -14.45 5.00 0.43
N ILE A 445 -15.54 4.41 -0.06
CA ILE A 445 -16.12 4.70 -1.37
C ILE A 445 -17.57 5.12 -1.15
N ASN A 446 -17.90 6.37 -1.47
CA ASN A 446 -19.20 6.97 -1.15
C ASN A 446 -19.53 6.83 0.35
N GLN A 447 -20.67 6.25 0.72
CA GLN A 447 -21.04 5.99 2.12
C GLN A 447 -20.57 4.62 2.61
N CYS A 448 -19.86 3.85 1.80
CA CYS A 448 -19.39 2.52 2.17
C CYS A 448 -17.96 2.62 2.75
N LEU A 449 -17.80 2.27 4.02
CA LEU A 449 -16.51 2.13 4.68
C LEU A 449 -16.05 0.68 4.56
N PHE A 450 -14.80 0.50 4.17
CA PHE A 450 -14.18 -0.81 4.05
C PHE A 450 -13.12 -1.00 5.11
N VAL A 451 -13.15 -2.16 5.74
CA VAL A 451 -12.30 -2.53 6.87
C VAL A 451 -11.78 -3.95 6.69
N ALA A 452 -10.55 -4.20 7.12
CA ALA A 452 -9.96 -5.52 7.18
C ALA A 452 -9.81 -5.94 8.65
N VAL A 453 -10.13 -7.19 8.96
CA VAL A 453 -10.02 -7.76 10.31
C VAL A 453 -9.15 -9.00 10.26
N GLY A 454 -8.10 -9.03 11.08
CA GLY A 454 -7.11 -10.10 11.15
C GLY A 454 -5.70 -9.63 10.79
N GLU A 455 -4.73 -10.52 10.89
CA GLU A 455 -3.34 -10.24 10.55
C GLU A 455 -3.13 -10.18 9.03
N GLU A 456 -2.28 -9.27 8.57
CA GLU A 456 -2.00 -8.88 7.17
C GLU A 456 -2.37 -9.89 6.08
N GLU A 457 -1.81 -11.11 6.10
CA GLU A 457 -1.97 -12.12 5.04
C GLU A 457 -3.31 -12.89 5.12
N ASP A 458 -3.94 -12.94 6.30
CA ASP A 458 -5.19 -13.66 6.57
C ASP A 458 -6.37 -12.72 6.83
N ALA A 459 -6.13 -11.41 6.73
CA ALA A 459 -7.11 -10.39 7.04
C ALA A 459 -8.33 -10.49 6.12
N SER A 460 -9.50 -10.58 6.74
CA SER A 460 -10.78 -10.68 6.05
C SER A 460 -11.31 -9.29 5.72
N LEU A 461 -11.64 -9.04 4.45
CA LEU A 461 -12.21 -7.76 4.00
C LEU A 461 -13.73 -7.70 4.22
N TRP A 462 -14.17 -6.58 4.80
CA TRP A 462 -15.55 -6.27 5.11
C TRP A 462 -15.92 -4.87 4.64
N GLN A 463 -17.22 -4.67 4.41
CA GLN A 463 -17.80 -3.40 4.01
C GLN A 463 -19.01 -3.07 4.89
N CYS A 464 -19.25 -1.79 5.13
CA CYS A 464 -20.39 -1.32 5.91
C CYS A 464 -20.86 0.06 5.44
N THR A 465 -22.18 0.30 5.44
CA THR A 465 -22.74 1.60 5.03
C THR A 465 -22.79 2.54 6.22
N VAL A 466 -21.99 3.60 6.18
CA VAL A 466 -21.92 4.64 7.21
C VAL A 466 -23.14 5.57 7.10
N PRO A 467 -23.93 5.74 8.17
CA PRO A 467 -25.03 6.70 8.19
C PRO A 467 -24.51 8.14 8.02
N SER A 468 -25.25 8.97 7.28
CA SER A 468 -24.96 10.41 7.25
C SER A 468 -25.29 11.03 8.61
N VAL A 469 -24.30 11.70 9.21
CA VAL A 469 -24.45 12.43 10.46
C VAL A 469 -24.52 13.92 10.14
N ASN A 470 -25.51 14.63 10.69
CA ASN A 470 -25.59 16.08 10.58
C ASN A 470 -24.63 16.71 11.61
N PRO A 471 -23.56 17.42 11.18
CA PRO A 471 -22.58 17.99 12.11
C PRO A 471 -23.18 18.99 13.10
N ASP A 472 -24.23 19.72 12.69
CA ASP A 472 -24.87 20.75 13.53
C ASP A 472 -25.74 20.18 14.64
N GLU A 473 -26.16 18.92 14.53
CA GLU A 473 -27.06 18.24 15.47
C GLU A 473 -26.35 17.14 16.28
N PHE A 474 -25.11 16.79 15.90
CA PHE A 474 -24.34 15.74 16.55
C PHE A 474 -23.63 16.25 17.80
N THR A 475 -23.71 15.49 18.88
CA THR A 475 -22.90 15.69 20.08
C THR A 475 -22.24 14.36 20.42
N PHE A 476 -20.92 14.37 20.52
CA PHE A 476 -20.15 13.18 20.88
C PHE A 476 -20.31 12.89 22.38
N ASP A 477 -20.87 11.73 22.71
CA ASP A 477 -21.06 11.28 24.10
C ASP A 477 -19.93 10.39 24.63
N GLY A 478 -19.05 9.90 23.75
CA GLY A 478 -17.89 9.06 24.06
C GLY A 478 -18.18 7.73 24.76
N ALA A 479 -19.45 7.40 25.02
CA ALA A 479 -19.85 6.29 25.87
C ALA A 479 -20.74 5.27 25.16
N THR A 480 -21.49 5.69 24.14
CA THR A 480 -22.47 4.83 23.48
C THR A 480 -21.97 4.34 22.13
N ASN A 481 -21.84 3.02 21.99
CA ASN A 481 -21.51 2.41 20.70
C ASN A 481 -22.78 2.24 19.85
N THR A 482 -22.72 2.71 18.61
CA THR A 482 -23.75 2.49 17.59
C THR A 482 -23.37 1.27 16.75
N PRO A 483 -24.18 0.20 16.68
CA PRO A 483 -23.83 -0.97 15.88
C PRO A 483 -23.84 -0.61 14.38
N LEU A 484 -22.78 -1.03 13.68
CA LEU A 484 -22.61 -0.85 12.25
C LEU A 484 -22.49 -2.23 11.60
N VAL A 485 -23.53 -2.63 10.88
CA VAL A 485 -23.61 -3.96 10.27
C VAL A 485 -22.63 -4.05 9.10
N CYS A 486 -21.78 -5.06 9.16
CA CYS A 486 -20.75 -5.36 8.20
C CYS A 486 -21.13 -6.60 7.39
N GLU A 487 -20.82 -6.54 6.10
CA GLU A 487 -20.96 -7.64 5.16
C GLU A 487 -19.59 -7.91 4.53
N ARG A 488 -19.38 -9.13 4.03
CA ARG A 488 -18.17 -9.43 3.26
C ARG A 488 -18.13 -8.50 2.04
N ALA A 489 -17.01 -7.82 1.85
CA ALA A 489 -16.86 -6.92 0.72
C ALA A 489 -16.87 -7.70 -0.59
N ASP A 490 -17.61 -7.21 -1.59
CA ASP A 490 -17.61 -7.78 -2.95
C ASP A 490 -16.98 -6.78 -3.91
N ILE A 491 -15.65 -6.74 -3.92
CA ILE A 491 -14.87 -5.89 -4.83
C ILE A 491 -14.27 -6.79 -5.90
N ASN A 492 -14.69 -6.61 -7.14
CA ASN A 492 -14.25 -7.44 -8.25
C ASN A 492 -13.27 -6.68 -9.14
N LEU A 493 -12.18 -7.34 -9.52
CA LEU A 493 -11.37 -6.92 -10.67
C LEU A 493 -12.04 -7.43 -11.94
N ILE A 494 -12.37 -6.51 -12.84
CA ILE A 494 -13.00 -6.81 -14.13
C ILE A 494 -11.94 -6.69 -15.21
N ILE A 495 -11.77 -7.76 -16.00
CA ILE A 495 -10.85 -7.82 -17.13
C ILE A 495 -11.69 -8.05 -18.40
N ASP A 496 -11.92 -6.99 -19.16
CA ASP A 496 -12.86 -6.99 -20.29
C ASP A 496 -12.23 -7.36 -21.63
N SER A 497 -10.89 -7.38 -21.74
CA SER A 497 -10.18 -7.73 -22.98
C SER A 497 -9.43 -9.05 -22.85
N ALA A 498 -9.61 -9.92 -23.85
CA ALA A 498 -8.89 -11.19 -23.96
C ALA A 498 -7.36 -10.99 -24.05
N GLU A 499 -6.89 -9.82 -24.46
CA GLU A 499 -5.47 -9.49 -24.55
C GLU A 499 -4.77 -9.47 -23.18
N HIS A 500 -5.50 -9.19 -22.10
CA HIS A 500 -4.94 -9.24 -20.74
C HIS A 500 -4.61 -10.65 -20.26
N PHE A 501 -5.28 -11.67 -20.81
CA PHE A 501 -5.00 -13.07 -20.51
C PHE A 501 -3.86 -13.66 -21.34
N GLN A 502 -3.20 -12.84 -22.18
CA GLN A 502 -1.95 -13.25 -22.80
C GLN A 502 -0.83 -13.32 -21.75
N PRO A 503 0.08 -14.32 -21.85
CA PRO A 503 1.26 -14.38 -21.00
C PRO A 503 2.09 -13.09 -21.08
N SER A 504 2.63 -12.65 -19.94
CA SER A 504 3.62 -11.56 -19.90
C SER A 504 4.96 -11.98 -20.52
N ALA A 505 5.96 -11.09 -20.57
CA ALA A 505 7.28 -11.50 -21.07
C ALA A 505 7.95 -12.57 -20.18
N THR A 506 7.64 -12.61 -18.88
CA THR A 506 8.08 -13.71 -18.01
C THR A 506 7.18 -14.95 -18.06
N GLY A 507 6.04 -14.89 -18.76
CA GLY A 507 5.08 -15.99 -18.86
C GLY A 507 3.90 -15.94 -17.86
N GLN A 508 3.79 -14.88 -17.05
CA GLN A 508 2.71 -14.73 -16.08
C GLN A 508 1.35 -14.47 -16.75
N VAL A 509 0.31 -15.15 -16.28
CA VAL A 509 -1.09 -14.85 -16.60
C VAL A 509 -1.85 -14.58 -15.30
N ASP A 510 -2.54 -13.44 -15.23
CA ASP A 510 -3.35 -13.05 -14.09
C ASP A 510 -4.75 -13.63 -14.22
N ILE A 511 -5.21 -14.34 -13.20
CA ILE A 511 -6.52 -14.97 -13.08
C ILE A 511 -7.25 -14.28 -11.94
N VAL A 512 -8.47 -13.82 -12.17
CA VAL A 512 -9.23 -13.11 -11.15
C VAL A 512 -9.84 -14.11 -10.19
N CYS A 513 -9.62 -13.92 -8.89
CA CYS A 513 -10.31 -14.61 -7.82
C CYS A 513 -11.03 -13.59 -6.95
N ARG A 514 -12.32 -13.80 -6.70
CA ARG A 514 -13.10 -12.86 -5.87
C ARG A 514 -12.70 -12.87 -4.40
N ASP A 515 -12.30 -14.05 -3.92
CA ASP A 515 -11.95 -14.31 -2.53
C ASP A 515 -11.06 -15.55 -2.52
N LEU A 516 -9.77 -15.37 -2.22
CA LEU A 516 -8.76 -16.42 -2.18
C LEU A 516 -8.97 -17.37 -1.00
N SER A 517 -9.79 -17.03 -0.01
CA SER A 517 -10.14 -17.89 1.13
C SER A 517 -11.37 -18.77 0.87
N CYS A 518 -12.22 -18.40 -0.11
CA CYS A 518 -13.50 -19.06 -0.36
C CYS A 518 -13.44 -20.10 -1.49
N ASN A 519 -13.84 -21.34 -1.22
CA ASN A 519 -13.86 -22.42 -2.22
C ASN A 519 -14.79 -22.14 -3.41
N THR A 520 -15.89 -21.41 -3.23
CA THR A 520 -16.78 -21.06 -4.35
C THR A 520 -16.10 -20.07 -5.29
N ALA A 521 -15.34 -19.11 -4.74
CA ALA A 521 -14.57 -18.16 -5.53
C ALA A 521 -13.37 -18.82 -6.22
N ARG A 522 -12.64 -19.71 -5.51
CA ARG A 522 -11.57 -20.53 -6.11
C ARG A 522 -12.08 -21.39 -7.26
N LEU A 523 -13.25 -22.01 -7.12
CA LEU A 523 -13.88 -22.78 -8.18
C LEU A 523 -14.15 -21.92 -9.43
N ALA A 524 -14.67 -20.70 -9.25
CA ALA A 524 -14.92 -19.77 -10.35
C ALA A 524 -13.62 -19.35 -11.05
N ALA A 525 -12.55 -19.07 -10.30
CA ALA A 525 -11.23 -18.76 -10.85
C ALA A 525 -10.63 -19.95 -11.62
N LEU A 526 -10.77 -21.18 -11.12
CA LEU A 526 -10.37 -22.39 -11.85
C LEU A 526 -11.17 -22.58 -13.14
N GLN A 527 -12.49 -22.33 -13.13
CA GLN A 527 -13.32 -22.39 -14.33
C GLN A 527 -12.95 -21.32 -15.37
N GLN A 528 -12.56 -20.12 -14.92
CA GLN A 528 -11.99 -19.10 -15.78
C GLN A 528 -10.70 -19.60 -16.43
N LEU A 529 -9.74 -20.11 -15.64
CA LEU A 529 -8.49 -20.68 -16.15
C LEU A 529 -8.75 -21.82 -17.14
N GLU A 530 -9.64 -22.75 -16.81
CA GLU A 530 -10.06 -23.86 -17.69
C GLU A 530 -10.57 -23.36 -19.04
N THR A 531 -11.33 -22.27 -19.06
CA THR A 531 -11.85 -21.65 -20.28
C THR A 531 -10.75 -20.95 -21.09
N LEU A 532 -9.68 -20.49 -20.45
CA LEU A 532 -8.53 -19.85 -21.09
C LEU A 532 -7.55 -20.86 -21.70
N MET A 533 -7.51 -22.11 -21.22
CA MET A 533 -6.56 -23.14 -21.68
C MET A 533 -6.50 -23.30 -23.21
N PRO A 534 -7.62 -23.34 -23.96
CA PRO A 534 -7.55 -23.44 -25.43
C PRO A 534 -6.89 -22.23 -26.09
N GLN A 535 -7.07 -21.02 -25.55
CA GLN A 535 -6.49 -19.79 -26.10
C GLN A 535 -4.98 -19.76 -25.83
N LEU A 536 -4.56 -20.12 -24.61
CA LEU A 536 -3.15 -20.25 -24.25
C LEU A 536 -2.44 -21.30 -25.13
N ARG A 537 -3.08 -22.44 -25.39
CA ARG A 537 -2.55 -23.44 -26.32
C ARG A 537 -2.25 -22.84 -27.70
N LEU A 538 -3.21 -22.10 -28.27
CA LEU A 538 -3.05 -21.46 -29.58
C LEU A 538 -1.93 -20.40 -29.56
N TYR A 539 -1.81 -19.64 -28.47
CA TYR A 539 -0.73 -18.68 -28.27
C TYR A 539 0.65 -19.33 -28.37
N TYR A 540 0.90 -20.39 -27.58
CA TYR A 540 2.20 -21.08 -27.57
C TYR A 540 2.48 -21.90 -28.84
N GLN A 541 1.45 -22.36 -29.54
CA GLN A 541 1.62 -22.98 -30.86
C GLN A 541 2.03 -21.95 -31.93
N ALA A 542 1.59 -20.70 -31.80
CA ALA A 542 1.93 -19.62 -32.72
C ALA A 542 3.26 -18.93 -32.39
N GLN A 543 3.62 -18.83 -31.11
CA GLN A 543 4.84 -18.18 -30.64
C GLN A 543 5.91 -19.18 -30.21
N SER A 544 6.82 -19.51 -31.10
CA SER A 544 7.91 -20.46 -30.85
C SER A 544 9.03 -19.95 -29.92
N GLN A 545 8.91 -18.74 -29.35
CA GLN A 545 9.97 -18.09 -28.54
C GLN A 545 9.63 -17.92 -27.06
N SER A 546 8.36 -18.07 -26.64
CA SER A 546 7.99 -17.98 -25.23
C SER A 546 8.19 -19.35 -24.58
N ASP A 547 9.06 -19.44 -23.57
CA ASP A 547 9.40 -20.69 -22.89
C ASP A 547 8.89 -20.77 -21.46
N ALA A 548 8.08 -19.81 -21.00
CA ALA A 548 7.56 -19.77 -19.64
C ALA A 548 6.04 -19.55 -19.60
N LEU A 549 5.34 -20.23 -18.68
CA LEU A 549 3.92 -20.07 -18.38
C LEU A 549 3.65 -20.35 -16.89
N TYR A 550 3.08 -19.40 -16.17
CA TYR A 550 2.60 -19.60 -14.80
C TYR A 550 1.45 -18.65 -14.48
N PHE A 551 0.74 -18.92 -13.38
CA PHE A 551 -0.50 -18.22 -13.05
C PHE A 551 -0.40 -17.45 -11.72
N ALA A 552 -0.96 -16.24 -11.73
CA ALA A 552 -1.18 -15.41 -10.56
C ALA A 552 -2.68 -15.32 -10.28
N PHE A 553 -3.11 -15.66 -9.08
CA PHE A 553 -4.51 -15.54 -8.68
C PHE A 553 -4.69 -14.23 -7.91
N ILE A 554 -5.38 -13.28 -8.51
CA ILE A 554 -5.49 -11.89 -8.05
C ILE A 554 -6.85 -11.67 -7.38
N GLU A 555 -6.83 -11.24 -6.13
CA GLU A 555 -8.00 -10.76 -5.42
C GLU A 555 -7.92 -9.24 -5.23
N GLN A 556 -8.97 -8.55 -5.65
CA GLN A 556 -9.05 -7.11 -5.59
C GLN A 556 -9.31 -6.63 -4.16
N GLN A 557 -8.52 -5.66 -3.72
CA GLN A 557 -8.70 -4.95 -2.46
C GLN A 557 -9.09 -3.49 -2.74
N VAL A 558 -9.49 -2.73 -1.72
CA VAL A 558 -9.86 -1.31 -1.87
C VAL A 558 -8.66 -0.46 -2.29
N ALA A 559 -7.52 -0.69 -1.66
CA ALA A 559 -6.29 0.07 -1.85
C ALA A 559 -5.24 -0.64 -2.72
N GLY A 560 -5.63 -1.71 -3.42
CA GLY A 560 -4.71 -2.50 -4.24
C GLY A 560 -5.24 -3.87 -4.58
N CYS A 561 -4.36 -4.87 -4.58
CA CYS A 561 -4.73 -6.26 -4.78
C CYS A 561 -3.76 -7.17 -4.03
N ILE A 562 -4.23 -8.36 -3.67
CA ILE A 562 -3.38 -9.44 -3.20
C ILE A 562 -3.25 -10.50 -4.29
N SER A 563 -2.12 -11.19 -4.34
CA SER A 563 -1.85 -12.22 -5.33
C SER A 563 -1.34 -13.50 -4.69
N GLN A 564 -1.88 -14.64 -5.10
CA GLN A 564 -1.34 -15.95 -4.74
C GLN A 564 -0.74 -16.64 -5.97
N SER A 565 0.39 -17.31 -5.76
CA SER A 565 0.98 -18.21 -6.75
C SER A 565 0.24 -19.56 -6.79
N GLU A 566 0.54 -20.35 -7.81
CA GLU A 566 0.08 -21.73 -7.98
C GLU A 566 0.31 -22.61 -6.73
N TYR A 567 1.41 -22.38 -6.01
CA TYR A 567 1.80 -23.14 -4.81
C TYR A 567 0.73 -23.06 -3.71
N ASN A 568 0.30 -21.85 -3.35
CA ASN A 568 -0.71 -21.65 -2.31
C ASN A 568 -2.12 -21.96 -2.83
N PHE A 569 -2.43 -21.46 -4.03
CA PHE A 569 -3.79 -21.51 -4.55
C PHE A 569 -4.26 -22.95 -4.86
N PHE A 570 -3.45 -23.74 -5.56
CA PHE A 570 -3.86 -25.09 -5.96
C PHE A 570 -3.90 -26.06 -4.78
N ALA A 571 -2.99 -25.93 -3.82
CA ALA A 571 -3.01 -26.74 -2.60
C ALA A 571 -4.31 -26.51 -1.83
N ALA A 572 -4.71 -25.25 -1.65
CA ALA A 572 -5.94 -24.90 -0.96
C ALA A 572 -7.20 -25.33 -1.74
N ALA A 573 -7.20 -25.17 -3.07
CA ALA A 573 -8.32 -25.55 -3.92
C ALA A 573 -8.53 -27.07 -3.98
N ALA A 574 -7.47 -27.87 -4.00
CA ALA A 574 -7.57 -29.33 -4.14
C ALA A 574 -8.25 -30.05 -2.96
N TYR A 575 -8.40 -29.39 -1.80
CA TYR A 575 -9.18 -29.92 -0.67
C TYR A 575 -10.67 -30.06 -0.99
N ASP A 576 -11.21 -29.20 -1.85
CA ASP A 576 -12.60 -29.30 -2.31
C ASP A 576 -12.72 -30.18 -3.56
N ASP A 577 -13.64 -31.15 -3.55
CA ASP A 577 -13.74 -32.14 -4.63
C ASP A 577 -14.16 -31.54 -5.98
N LYS A 578 -14.96 -30.47 -5.98
CA LYS A 578 -15.36 -29.80 -7.23
C LYS A 578 -14.17 -29.03 -7.82
N CYS A 579 -13.44 -28.32 -6.97
CA CYS A 579 -12.21 -27.62 -7.37
C CYS A 579 -11.16 -28.61 -7.89
N ALA A 580 -10.93 -29.72 -7.19
CA ALA A 580 -10.02 -30.77 -7.62
C ALA A 580 -10.40 -31.37 -8.99
N SER A 581 -11.69 -31.54 -9.26
CA SER A 581 -12.18 -32.03 -10.55
C SER A 581 -11.88 -31.08 -11.71
N VAL A 582 -12.11 -29.78 -11.53
CA VAL A 582 -11.78 -28.74 -12.54
C VAL A 582 -10.26 -28.66 -12.73
N LEU A 583 -9.49 -28.68 -11.63
CA LEU A 583 -8.03 -28.68 -11.67
C LEU A 583 -7.47 -29.87 -12.45
N ALA A 584 -8.02 -31.07 -12.25
CA ALA A 584 -7.65 -32.25 -13.01
C ALA A 584 -7.96 -32.08 -14.51
N ASN A 585 -9.07 -31.43 -14.88
CA ASN A 585 -9.36 -31.17 -16.29
C ASN A 585 -8.38 -30.14 -16.90
N ILE A 586 -7.97 -29.11 -16.16
CA ILE A 586 -6.94 -28.15 -16.58
C ILE A 586 -5.62 -28.89 -16.88
N VAL A 587 -5.17 -29.75 -15.95
CA VAL A 587 -3.95 -30.58 -16.12
C VAL A 587 -4.07 -31.47 -17.36
N LYS A 588 -5.22 -32.13 -17.54
CA LYS A 588 -5.50 -32.97 -18.70
C LYS A 588 -5.46 -32.19 -20.01
N GLN A 589 -6.04 -30.99 -20.04
CA GLN A 589 -6.00 -30.13 -21.21
C GLN A 589 -4.57 -29.74 -21.55
N PHE A 590 -3.77 -29.31 -20.56
CA PHE A 590 -2.36 -28.97 -20.74
C PHE A 590 -1.54 -30.13 -21.31
N ALA A 591 -1.73 -31.35 -20.77
CA ALA A 591 -1.05 -32.55 -21.26
C ALA A 591 -1.29 -32.82 -22.76
N SER A 592 -2.41 -32.35 -23.31
CA SER A 592 -2.74 -32.50 -24.73
C SER A 592 -2.10 -31.47 -25.67
N TRP A 593 -1.37 -30.48 -25.16
CA TRP A 593 -0.88 -29.35 -25.97
C TRP A 593 0.23 -29.73 -26.95
N GLY A 594 0.99 -30.80 -26.65
CA GLY A 594 2.13 -31.27 -27.45
C GLY A 594 3.36 -30.35 -27.40
N VAL A 595 3.26 -29.17 -26.78
CA VAL A 595 4.34 -28.19 -26.59
C VAL A 595 4.72 -28.00 -25.11
N GLY A 596 3.98 -28.63 -24.18
CA GLY A 596 4.12 -28.40 -22.74
C GLY A 596 5.49 -28.75 -22.17
N GLY A 597 6.19 -29.73 -22.74
CA GLY A 597 7.54 -30.11 -22.31
C GLY A 597 8.63 -29.06 -22.52
N HIS A 598 8.39 -28.05 -23.37
CA HIS A 598 9.34 -26.94 -23.57
C HIS A 598 9.04 -25.72 -22.69
N LEU A 599 7.89 -25.71 -22.03
CA LEU A 599 7.47 -24.61 -21.19
C LEU A 599 7.93 -24.83 -19.75
N LYS A 600 8.35 -23.73 -19.13
CA LYS A 600 8.76 -23.64 -17.73
C LYS A 600 7.70 -22.90 -16.94
N GLY A 601 7.32 -23.47 -15.81
CA GLY A 601 6.53 -22.82 -14.79
C GLY A 601 7.34 -21.84 -13.96
N LEU A 602 6.72 -21.39 -12.87
CA LEU A 602 7.31 -20.49 -11.89
C LEU A 602 8.64 -21.05 -11.35
N LYS A 603 9.69 -20.23 -11.28
CA LYS A 603 11.05 -20.64 -10.85
C LYS A 603 11.66 -21.80 -11.66
N GLY A 604 11.20 -22.03 -12.88
CA GLY A 604 11.76 -23.06 -13.77
C GLY A 604 11.21 -24.48 -13.55
N ILE A 605 10.31 -24.69 -12.58
CA ILE A 605 9.64 -25.98 -12.38
C ILE A 605 8.73 -26.30 -13.58
N PRO A 606 8.26 -27.54 -13.79
CA PRO A 606 7.30 -27.81 -14.86
C PRO A 606 5.98 -27.03 -14.71
N VAL A 607 5.38 -26.59 -15.82
CA VAL A 607 4.09 -25.86 -15.81
C VAL A 607 3.00 -26.70 -15.14
N LEU A 608 2.19 -26.11 -14.25
CA LEU A 608 1.18 -26.82 -13.44
C LEU A 608 1.75 -27.89 -12.48
N ALA A 609 3.05 -27.86 -12.17
CA ALA A 609 3.65 -28.84 -11.26
C ALA A 609 2.98 -28.87 -9.88
N GLU A 610 2.61 -27.69 -9.36
CA GLU A 610 1.92 -27.55 -8.07
C GLU A 610 0.48 -28.08 -8.12
N ALA A 611 -0.22 -27.92 -9.24
CA ALA A 611 -1.54 -28.53 -9.44
C ALA A 611 -1.45 -30.06 -9.41
N VAL A 612 -0.45 -30.62 -10.09
CA VAL A 612 -0.19 -32.06 -10.15
C VAL A 612 0.20 -32.61 -8.78
N LEU A 613 1.03 -31.89 -8.01
CA LEU A 613 1.35 -32.23 -6.63
C LEU A 613 0.10 -32.19 -5.73
N SER A 614 -0.74 -31.18 -5.88
CA SER A 614 -1.97 -31.02 -5.08
C SER A 614 -2.97 -32.16 -5.33
N LEU A 615 -3.05 -32.67 -6.56
CA LEU A 615 -3.89 -33.81 -6.94
C LEU A 615 -3.28 -35.17 -6.57
N ALA A 616 -1.98 -35.24 -6.23
CA ALA A 616 -1.26 -36.49 -5.98
C ALA A 616 -1.86 -37.32 -4.82
N PHE A 617 -2.57 -36.70 -3.89
CA PHE A 617 -3.20 -37.36 -2.75
C PHE A 617 -4.51 -38.11 -3.10
N LYS A 618 -5.05 -37.90 -4.31
CA LYS A 618 -6.36 -38.41 -4.72
C LYS A 618 -6.22 -39.54 -5.76
N LEU A 619 -6.63 -40.75 -5.37
CA LEU A 619 -6.44 -41.99 -6.14
C LEU A 619 -7.09 -41.92 -7.53
N GLU A 620 -8.25 -41.27 -7.64
CA GLU A 620 -9.05 -41.14 -8.86
C GLU A 620 -8.37 -40.32 -9.97
N TYR A 621 -7.36 -39.51 -9.64
CA TYR A 621 -6.68 -38.66 -10.61
C TYR A 621 -5.35 -39.22 -11.13
N LEU A 622 -4.89 -40.38 -10.63
CA LEU A 622 -3.62 -40.97 -11.08
C LEU A 622 -3.55 -41.17 -12.60
N ASP A 623 -4.65 -41.55 -13.26
CA ASP A 623 -4.66 -41.72 -14.72
C ASP A 623 -4.44 -40.41 -15.48
N VAL A 624 -4.94 -39.28 -14.95
CA VAL A 624 -4.71 -37.93 -15.51
C VAL A 624 -3.27 -37.49 -15.25
N LEU A 625 -2.74 -37.73 -14.05
CA LEU A 625 -1.35 -37.41 -13.74
C LEU A 625 -0.39 -38.18 -14.65
N ALA A 626 -0.71 -39.43 -15.00
CA ALA A 626 0.09 -40.19 -15.96
C ALA A 626 0.10 -39.56 -17.35
N GLU A 627 -1.02 -39.01 -17.82
CA GLU A 627 -1.06 -38.28 -19.10
C GLU A 627 -0.15 -37.04 -19.06
N TYR A 628 -0.19 -36.30 -17.95
CA TYR A 628 0.69 -35.14 -17.74
C TYR A 628 2.18 -35.52 -17.76
N PHE A 629 2.59 -36.56 -17.01
CA PHE A 629 3.99 -37.01 -17.00
C PHE A 629 4.49 -37.48 -18.36
N ASN A 630 3.62 -38.07 -19.18
CA ASN A 630 3.94 -38.47 -20.54
C ASN A 630 4.03 -37.27 -21.52
N ALA A 631 3.38 -36.15 -21.19
CA ALA A 631 3.39 -34.93 -22.00
C ALA A 631 4.58 -34.01 -21.72
N LEU A 632 5.19 -34.10 -20.53
CA LEU A 632 6.46 -33.47 -20.24
C LEU A 632 7.56 -34.19 -21.05
N ASP A 633 7.99 -33.55 -22.15
CA ASP A 633 9.06 -34.06 -23.00
C ASP A 633 10.31 -34.35 -22.15
N ASN A 634 10.95 -35.51 -22.35
CA ASN A 634 12.10 -35.98 -21.55
C ASN A 634 13.40 -35.25 -21.95
N GLN A 635 13.33 -33.96 -22.29
CA GLN A 635 14.51 -33.19 -22.67
C GLN A 635 15.40 -33.02 -21.45
N LEU A 636 16.62 -33.52 -21.55
CA LEU A 636 17.64 -33.36 -20.52
C LEU A 636 18.16 -31.90 -20.56
N PRO A 637 18.39 -31.27 -19.39
CA PRO A 637 18.22 -31.81 -18.04
C PRO A 637 16.75 -31.78 -17.57
N ILE A 638 16.33 -32.85 -16.92
CA ILE A 638 14.97 -32.98 -16.37
C ILE A 638 14.92 -32.27 -15.01
N HIS A 639 13.90 -31.43 -14.82
CA HIS A 639 13.74 -30.71 -13.56
C HIS A 639 13.44 -31.68 -12.39
N PRO A 640 14.12 -31.58 -11.24
CA PRO A 640 14.05 -32.57 -10.15
C PRO A 640 12.71 -32.59 -9.39
N PHE A 641 11.93 -31.50 -9.46
CA PHE A 641 10.70 -31.29 -8.67
C PHE A 641 9.80 -32.53 -8.58
N HIS A 642 9.34 -33.07 -9.72
CA HIS A 642 8.41 -34.20 -9.66
C HIS A 642 9.04 -35.50 -9.20
N VAL A 643 10.33 -35.72 -9.51
CA VAL A 643 11.05 -36.91 -9.04
C VAL A 643 11.09 -36.88 -7.52
N HIS A 644 11.53 -35.79 -6.90
CA HIS A 644 11.76 -35.75 -5.45
C HIS A 644 10.53 -35.38 -4.60
N ARG A 645 9.55 -34.64 -5.12
CA ARG A 645 8.31 -34.29 -4.41
C ARG A 645 7.12 -35.15 -4.84
N THR A 646 6.63 -34.95 -6.05
CA THR A 646 5.34 -35.52 -6.48
C THR A 646 5.35 -37.04 -6.48
N MET A 647 6.38 -37.68 -7.04
CA MET A 647 6.47 -39.13 -7.11
C MET A 647 6.63 -39.78 -5.74
N ALA A 648 7.33 -39.11 -4.81
CA ALA A 648 7.42 -39.56 -3.42
C ALA A 648 6.03 -39.57 -2.77
N VAL A 649 5.28 -38.47 -2.88
CA VAL A 649 3.91 -38.38 -2.35
C VAL A 649 2.99 -39.44 -2.94
N ILE A 650 3.01 -39.65 -4.26
CA ILE A 650 2.16 -40.66 -4.93
C ILE A 650 2.49 -42.07 -4.43
N ARG A 651 3.78 -42.42 -4.34
CA ARG A 651 4.23 -43.76 -3.91
C ARG A 651 3.85 -44.04 -2.46
N ASP A 652 4.03 -43.06 -1.59
CA ASP A 652 3.73 -43.19 -0.17
C ASP A 652 2.23 -43.24 0.10
N THR A 653 1.45 -42.34 -0.52
CA THR A 653 0.00 -42.21 -0.29
C THR A 653 -0.77 -43.41 -0.83
N HIS A 654 -0.37 -43.95 -1.98
CA HIS A 654 -1.10 -45.02 -2.69
C HIS A 654 -0.40 -46.38 -2.61
N ALA A 655 0.51 -46.55 -1.65
CA ALA A 655 1.33 -47.76 -1.50
C ALA A 655 0.45 -49.03 -1.47
N GLY A 656 0.81 -50.02 -2.29
CA GLY A 656 0.11 -51.31 -2.34
C GLY A 656 -1.20 -51.33 -3.13
N THR A 657 -1.61 -50.23 -3.75
CA THR A 657 -2.82 -50.17 -4.59
C THR A 657 -2.56 -50.67 -6.02
N PRO A 658 -3.54 -51.35 -6.67
CA PRO A 658 -3.41 -51.74 -8.08
C PRO A 658 -3.40 -50.53 -9.03
N GLU A 659 -4.01 -49.42 -8.63
CA GLU A 659 -3.99 -48.15 -9.37
C GLU A 659 -2.58 -47.57 -9.44
N LEU A 660 -1.83 -47.56 -8.31
CA LEU A 660 -0.42 -47.15 -8.30
C LEU A 660 0.44 -48.02 -9.22
N ALA A 661 0.23 -49.34 -9.19
CA ALA A 661 0.98 -50.25 -10.08
C ALA A 661 0.70 -49.95 -11.56
N ARG A 662 -0.56 -49.67 -11.93
CA ARG A 662 -0.94 -49.29 -13.29
C ARG A 662 -0.35 -47.93 -13.68
N PHE A 663 -0.38 -46.96 -12.76
CA PHE A 663 0.20 -45.64 -12.94
C PHE A 663 1.71 -45.75 -13.27
N LEU A 664 2.49 -46.42 -12.42
CA LEU A 664 3.94 -46.56 -12.59
C LEU A 664 4.31 -47.29 -13.89
N GLN A 665 3.51 -48.26 -14.34
CA GLN A 665 3.72 -48.95 -15.62
C GLN A 665 3.55 -48.05 -16.85
N ARG A 666 2.77 -46.96 -16.73
CA ARG A 666 2.51 -45.99 -17.82
C ARG A 666 3.57 -44.88 -17.90
N LEU A 667 4.43 -44.76 -16.90
CA LEU A 667 5.39 -43.66 -16.83
C LEU A 667 6.72 -44.02 -17.51
N PRO A 668 7.30 -43.09 -18.30
CA PRO A 668 8.68 -43.25 -18.77
C PRO A 668 9.69 -42.99 -17.65
N TRP A 669 10.94 -43.37 -17.89
CA TRP A 669 12.06 -42.86 -17.11
C TRP A 669 12.16 -41.34 -17.35
N PRO A 670 12.45 -40.51 -16.32
CA PRO A 670 12.86 -40.84 -14.96
C PRO A 670 11.72 -40.98 -13.95
N TRP A 671 10.47 -40.74 -14.33
CA TRP A 671 9.35 -40.68 -13.38
C TRP A 671 9.05 -42.04 -12.73
N ASN A 672 9.30 -43.14 -13.45
CA ASN A 672 9.18 -44.50 -12.92
C ASN A 672 10.40 -44.97 -12.10
N ASP A 673 11.44 -44.15 -11.94
CA ASP A 673 12.66 -44.52 -11.22
C ASP A 673 12.40 -44.61 -9.71
N ALA A 674 12.51 -45.82 -9.16
CA ALA A 674 12.31 -46.10 -7.75
C ALA A 674 13.48 -45.61 -6.87
N GLU A 675 14.66 -45.38 -7.46
CA GLU A 675 15.87 -44.98 -6.74
C GLU A 675 16.10 -43.47 -6.72
N PHE A 676 15.22 -42.69 -7.38
CA PHE A 676 15.27 -41.21 -7.44
C PHE A 676 16.66 -40.70 -7.89
N THR A 677 17.22 -41.31 -8.94
CA THR A 677 18.63 -41.10 -9.36
C THR A 677 18.92 -39.74 -10.01
N VAL A 678 17.89 -38.95 -10.32
CA VAL A 678 18.06 -37.57 -10.80
C VAL A 678 18.64 -36.73 -9.65
N PRO A 679 19.77 -36.04 -9.83
CA PRO A 679 20.34 -35.21 -8.77
C PRO A 679 19.33 -34.20 -8.25
N ASN A 680 19.16 -34.14 -6.93
CA ASN A 680 18.39 -33.09 -6.30
C ASN A 680 19.20 -31.79 -6.39
N VAL A 681 18.61 -30.74 -6.95
CA VAL A 681 19.10 -29.37 -6.79
C VAL A 681 18.08 -28.77 -5.84
N GLY A 682 18.48 -28.58 -4.58
CA GLY A 682 17.55 -28.10 -3.57
C GLY A 682 17.07 -26.69 -3.89
N ASP A 683 15.90 -26.31 -3.36
CA ASP A 683 15.37 -24.94 -3.41
C ASP A 683 16.33 -23.87 -2.78
N TYR A 684 17.47 -24.30 -2.23
CA TYR A 684 18.51 -23.50 -1.56
C TYR A 684 19.92 -23.62 -2.22
N ASP A 685 20.06 -24.33 -3.34
CA ASP A 685 21.36 -24.54 -4.01
C ASP A 685 21.72 -23.45 -5.05
N GLU A 686 20.93 -22.37 -5.17
CA GLU A 686 21.31 -21.13 -5.89
C GLU A 686 21.12 -19.86 -5.03
#